data_AF-A0A1S9DF81-F1
#
_entry.id   AF-A0A1S9DF81-F1
#
_cell.length_a   1.000
_cell.length_b   1.000
_cell.length_c   1.000
_cell.angle_alpha   90.00
_cell.angle_beta   90.00
_cell.angle_gamma   90.00
#
_symmetry.space_group_name_H-M   'P 1'
#
loop_
_entity.id
_entity.type
_entity.pdbx_description
1 polymer ?
#
loop_
_entity_poly.entity_id
_entity_poly.type
_entity_poly.pdbx_seq_one_letter_code
_entity_poly.pdbx_strand_id
1 'polypeptide(L)'
;MPLSSTCQNCAKSKVRCVRNSEESDICSRCARLNKQCVYRETGRRFKGFKKDRQIEALESKINELMANCESTSAKQTTPGNATYNSNGEEADQAIMDVVARGYLSMEAAQSFIDIYRTDMTLHFPFVVIPPQVTATDLRQQKPFLFLAVLASAAYSNMPLQRLLGREFKKVIASRMITSGEVSFELLQGMLVFLAWSHYHSRPHRYTQFLQLAIGLMVELRLDRPPQTKTWKTALRFNKEYTLDDEQYIRPSWGLDEQRAVVGCYYLSSTISILLHKPSCFPNIAPYLEQCCQSLDNEDTTPHDKYILPLFHLQVVAEKIDNLSWKHGMEAGSTGSAAELYVSNIKADLDKLRSQLPVGFYETPVMAMQLYTTELCLYQVSLSRQSALSSRSTYSLVSETWWDEIFCSGLTAAENILNMYMELPPGGEQTFNNTQWVQMAFCILVASRQVVAASRMEKAALVPQIHAWPETLEKLRQRLGALSTTQVDLNGDRDVFVDFENRVSRIQGWFNRNFGPPFPAFSLDKNSSILTSALANLTGTFDEQNTKGSGSHGDTTPNTTSFSVSLFSTNQGTASPSPFFFDYHYTAPSLQNSSNKIQHANRDSIYRIGGLTQIFTVWTSLVEAGDAIWHDPVTKYLPELATITKTANAKQDPVRYVDWEDITVGQLASHMAGLSRDYCVDGIGKEGYGIDDGLPPSNGSSGTCRANNSSQAGSLAVLAQQLPVAPPGVTPIYSNVGFQILGYIIERITGQPFSDVLESRILKPLSLTKTSLHTPSSSSSGLIPTNPRTSGWSNQYTGEAPALSMYSTITDLSTAGKAILNSTLLPRTQTNRWLKPVSHTSNPANSLGYPWIVYSSGDYPSTSMVDIYTYYSSIGQYSSYIGLVPDYNVGFTVLAADSVSAPDLNAHADIIGDVILPALMKTAVTQAGARFGGQYTAASGLNSSITVSVDELPGMFVDKFVSTGTDFRKTLASLIGVEDPAALSIRLYPTGLVSETASGGSRVSFRAVLQDKNELADADTPTCVSWMDVDKFKYQGRALDLFVFEVDAGGNAVGVEISGLELRLNRKK
;
A
#
# COMPACT_ATOMS: atom_id res chain seq x y z
N MET A 1 -2.93 -34.70 52.93
CA MET A 1 -2.46 -34.05 51.68
C MET A 1 -2.07 -32.61 52.01
N PRO A 2 -1.31 -31.85 51.19
CA PRO A 2 -1.12 -30.43 51.48
C PRO A 2 -2.48 -29.70 51.45
N LEU A 3 -2.79 -29.00 52.54
CA LEU A 3 -3.92 -28.07 52.58
C LEU A 3 -3.60 -26.85 51.72
N SER A 4 -4.61 -26.22 51.13
CA SER A 4 -4.42 -24.98 50.37
C SER A 4 -3.75 -23.89 51.22
N SER A 5 -2.78 -23.14 50.69
CA SER A 5 -2.07 -22.09 51.47
C SER A 5 -2.96 -20.91 51.90
N THR A 6 -4.11 -20.73 51.25
CA THR A 6 -5.08 -19.65 51.49
C THR A 6 -6.41 -20.23 51.96
N CYS A 7 -7.01 -19.68 53.03
CA CYS A 7 -8.31 -20.16 53.52
C CYS A 7 -9.47 -19.70 52.61
N GLN A 8 -10.59 -20.41 52.64
CA GLN A 8 -11.69 -20.20 51.71
C GLN A 8 -12.32 -18.79 51.82
N ASN A 9 -12.31 -18.18 53.02
CA ASN A 9 -12.81 -16.83 53.24
C ASN A 9 -11.86 -15.73 52.71
N CYS A 10 -10.54 -15.92 52.81
CA CYS A 10 -9.58 -14.99 52.21
C CYS A 10 -9.53 -15.13 50.68
N ALA A 11 -9.64 -16.35 50.15
CA ALA A 11 -9.74 -16.61 48.72
C ALA A 11 -10.97 -15.93 48.08
N LYS A 12 -12.16 -16.10 48.67
CA LYS A 12 -13.39 -15.42 48.21
C LYS A 12 -13.28 -13.88 48.24
N SER A 13 -12.61 -13.32 49.25
CA SER A 13 -12.37 -11.88 49.35
C SER A 13 -11.19 -11.37 48.50
N LYS A 14 -10.45 -12.22 47.77
CA LYS A 14 -9.20 -11.87 47.04
C LYS A 14 -8.17 -11.08 47.88
N VAL A 15 -7.99 -11.42 49.16
CA VAL A 15 -6.98 -10.76 50.03
C VAL A 15 -6.02 -11.75 50.69
N ARG A 16 -4.82 -11.26 51.03
CA ARG A 16 -3.73 -12.07 51.58
C ARG A 16 -4.15 -12.79 52.87
N CYS A 17 -3.87 -14.09 52.93
CA CYS A 17 -4.10 -14.92 54.09
C CYS A 17 -2.77 -15.16 54.81
N VAL A 18 -2.66 -14.74 56.07
CA VAL A 18 -1.44 -14.88 56.88
C VAL A 18 -1.74 -15.71 58.12
N ARG A 19 -0.98 -16.78 58.33
CA ARG A 19 -0.94 -17.53 59.60
C ARG A 19 0.20 -16.96 60.45
N ASN A 20 -0.02 -16.85 61.76
CA ASN A 20 0.98 -16.29 62.68
C ASN A 20 1.95 -17.36 63.25
N SER A 21 1.60 -18.65 63.10
CA SER A 21 2.45 -19.81 63.38
C SER A 21 1.94 -21.00 62.56
N GLU A 22 2.79 -22.01 62.31
CA GLU A 22 2.39 -23.18 61.50
C GLU A 22 1.35 -24.07 62.20
N GLU A 23 1.33 -24.08 63.54
CA GLU A 23 0.38 -24.84 64.37
C GLU A 23 -0.97 -24.12 64.59
N SER A 24 -1.13 -22.87 64.12
CA SER A 24 -2.40 -22.15 64.25
C SER A 24 -3.32 -22.38 63.05
N ASP A 25 -4.39 -23.14 63.27
CA ASP A 25 -5.36 -23.47 62.22
C ASP A 25 -6.16 -22.27 61.69
N ILE A 26 -6.19 -21.15 62.42
CA ILE A 26 -6.94 -19.94 62.07
C ILE A 26 -5.98 -18.83 61.60
N CYS A 27 -6.25 -18.24 60.43
CA CYS A 27 -5.48 -17.10 59.94
C CYS A 27 -5.83 -15.79 60.67
N SER A 28 -4.89 -14.86 60.75
CA SER A 28 -5.00 -13.62 61.54
C SER A 28 -6.24 -12.78 61.18
N ARG A 29 -6.61 -12.72 59.89
CA ARG A 29 -7.83 -12.05 59.42
C ARG A 29 -9.11 -12.74 59.90
N CYS A 30 -9.17 -14.07 59.87
CA CYS A 30 -10.34 -14.82 60.33
C CYS A 30 -10.49 -14.75 61.86
N ALA A 31 -9.37 -14.81 62.61
CA ALA A 31 -9.37 -14.59 64.06
C ALA A 31 -9.90 -13.21 64.42
N ARG A 32 -9.35 -12.13 63.82
CA ARG A 32 -9.77 -10.75 64.10
C ARG A 32 -11.25 -10.48 63.76
N LEU A 33 -11.78 -11.14 62.73
CA LEU A 33 -13.18 -10.96 62.31
C LEU A 33 -14.14 -11.98 62.94
N ASN A 34 -13.65 -12.84 63.85
CA ASN A 34 -14.36 -13.96 64.46
C ASN A 34 -15.13 -14.83 63.44
N LYS A 35 -14.47 -15.18 62.33
CA LYS A 35 -15.02 -16.02 61.25
C LYS A 35 -14.31 -17.36 61.17
N GLN A 36 -15.09 -18.41 60.92
CA GLN A 36 -14.56 -19.77 60.75
C GLN A 36 -13.50 -19.79 59.63
N CYS A 37 -12.34 -20.38 59.91
CA CYS A 37 -11.22 -20.46 58.98
C CYS A 37 -11.08 -21.88 58.47
N VAL A 38 -11.54 -22.14 57.24
CA VAL A 38 -11.49 -23.46 56.63
C VAL A 38 -10.52 -23.45 55.45
N TYR A 39 -9.60 -24.41 55.48
CA TYR A 39 -8.66 -24.72 54.40
C TYR A 39 -9.12 -26.00 53.73
N ARG A 40 -9.06 -26.07 52.40
CA ARG A 40 -9.48 -27.27 51.65
C ARG A 40 -8.27 -28.12 51.33
N GLU A 41 -8.44 -29.44 51.39
CA GLU A 41 -7.49 -30.36 50.77
C GLU A 41 -7.50 -30.15 49.25
N THR A 42 -6.32 -30.11 48.63
CA THR A 42 -6.21 -29.94 47.18
C THR A 42 -6.71 -31.19 46.45
N GLY A 43 -7.82 -31.06 45.72
CA GLY A 43 -8.47 -32.17 45.01
C GLY A 43 -7.59 -32.84 43.95
N ARG A 44 -7.78 -34.15 43.78
CA ARG A 44 -7.05 -34.99 42.80
C ARG A 44 -7.35 -34.56 41.36
N ARG A 45 -6.32 -34.63 40.49
CA ARG A 45 -6.48 -34.50 39.03
C ARG A 45 -7.50 -35.52 38.48
N PHE A 46 -8.24 -35.08 37.47
CA PHE A 46 -9.20 -35.87 36.70
C PHE A 46 -8.53 -37.16 36.17
N LYS A 47 -9.12 -38.33 36.44
CA LYS A 47 -8.69 -39.60 35.84
C LYS A 47 -9.54 -39.87 34.61
N GLY A 48 -8.90 -40.20 33.49
CA GLY A 48 -9.59 -40.56 32.24
C GLY A 48 -10.44 -41.83 32.37
N PHE A 49 -11.31 -42.04 31.38
CA PHE A 49 -12.20 -43.19 31.31
C PHE A 49 -11.45 -44.53 31.36
N LYS A 50 -12.03 -45.50 32.08
CA LYS A 50 -11.62 -46.91 31.99
C LYS A 50 -12.09 -47.48 30.65
N LYS A 51 -11.23 -48.26 29.99
CA LYS A 51 -11.64 -49.28 29.01
C LYS A 51 -12.66 -50.22 29.65
N ASP A 52 -13.65 -50.69 28.87
CA ASP A 52 -14.06 -52.10 28.90
C ASP A 52 -14.87 -52.52 27.65
N ARG A 53 -14.61 -53.76 27.21
CA ARG A 53 -15.46 -54.69 26.42
C ARG A 53 -15.85 -54.45 24.95
N GLN A 54 -15.69 -53.29 24.33
CA GLN A 54 -16.00 -53.16 22.88
C GLN A 54 -14.83 -53.45 21.92
N ILE A 55 -13.59 -53.54 22.41
CA ILE A 55 -12.39 -53.64 21.56
C ILE A 55 -12.06 -55.11 21.17
N GLU A 56 -12.13 -56.07 22.09
CA GLU A 56 -11.88 -57.50 21.77
C GLU A 56 -12.88 -58.05 20.73
N ALA A 57 -14.13 -57.57 20.75
CA ALA A 57 -15.15 -57.94 19.77
C ALA A 57 -14.87 -57.36 18.36
N LEU A 58 -14.14 -56.24 18.27
CA LEU A 58 -13.73 -55.61 17.00
C LEU A 58 -12.44 -56.23 16.45
N GLU A 59 -11.46 -56.51 17.31
CA GLU A 59 -10.21 -57.19 16.95
C GLU A 59 -10.48 -58.62 16.43
N SER A 60 -11.43 -59.35 17.04
CA SER A 60 -11.90 -60.63 16.51
C SER A 60 -12.56 -60.49 15.12
N LYS A 61 -13.29 -59.39 14.86
CA LYS A 61 -14.02 -59.18 13.60
C LYS A 61 -13.10 -58.81 12.44
N ILE A 62 -12.05 -58.06 12.72
CA ILE A 62 -11.03 -57.66 11.73
C ILE A 62 -10.21 -58.86 11.29
N ASN A 63 -9.78 -59.72 12.23
CA ASN A 63 -9.05 -60.94 11.90
C ASN A 63 -9.91 -61.96 11.11
N GLU A 64 -11.21 -62.04 11.40
CA GLU A 64 -12.18 -62.85 10.65
C GLU A 64 -12.38 -62.35 9.20
N LEU A 65 -12.23 -61.03 8.96
CA LEU A 65 -12.29 -60.44 7.61
C LEU A 65 -10.98 -60.59 6.84
N MET A 66 -9.81 -60.46 7.48
CA MET A 66 -8.52 -60.65 6.79
C MET A 66 -8.31 -62.10 6.34
N ALA A 67 -8.72 -63.09 7.14
CA ALA A 67 -8.63 -64.51 6.77
C ALA A 67 -9.46 -64.88 5.52
N ASN A 68 -10.54 -64.15 5.24
CA ASN A 68 -11.41 -64.36 4.08
C ASN A 68 -10.88 -63.70 2.79
N CYS A 69 -9.87 -62.83 2.84
CA CYS A 69 -9.28 -62.20 1.66
C CYS A 69 -8.11 -62.97 1.04
N GLU A 70 -7.42 -63.82 1.80
CA GLU A 70 -6.22 -64.55 1.31
C GLU A 70 -6.51 -65.92 0.67
N SER A 71 -7.79 -66.31 0.51
CA SER A 71 -8.18 -67.66 0.09
C SER A 71 -9.08 -67.74 -1.17
N THR A 72 -8.91 -66.85 -2.14
CA THR A 72 -9.55 -67.03 -3.47
C THR A 72 -8.71 -66.54 -4.66
N SER A 73 -7.80 -67.40 -5.15
CA SER A 73 -7.24 -67.29 -6.51
C SER A 73 -7.40 -68.62 -7.25
N ALA A 74 -8.48 -68.75 -8.03
CA ALA A 74 -8.64 -69.81 -9.04
C ALA A 74 -9.82 -69.57 -10.02
N LYS A 75 -9.52 -69.64 -11.33
CA LYS A 75 -10.37 -70.02 -12.49
C LYS A 75 -11.34 -69.00 -13.15
N GLN A 76 -10.85 -68.46 -14.28
CA GLN A 76 -11.43 -68.52 -15.65
C GLN A 76 -12.91 -68.12 -15.88
N THR A 77 -13.16 -67.02 -16.62
CA THR A 77 -13.34 -66.98 -18.11
C THR A 77 -13.53 -65.55 -18.67
N THR A 78 -13.02 -65.31 -19.88
CA THR A 78 -13.25 -64.12 -20.77
C THR A 78 -14.37 -64.42 -21.80
N PRO A 79 -14.86 -63.48 -22.67
CA PRO A 79 -14.31 -62.15 -23.07
C PRO A 79 -15.32 -60.97 -23.17
N GLY A 80 -14.84 -59.74 -23.43
CA GLY A 80 -15.71 -58.58 -23.72
C GLY A 80 -15.03 -57.19 -23.83
N ASN A 81 -14.16 -57.01 -24.83
CA ASN A 81 -13.54 -55.75 -25.34
C ASN A 81 -13.89 -54.39 -24.69
N ALA A 82 -12.89 -53.74 -24.05
CA ALA A 82 -12.24 -52.49 -24.55
C ALA A 82 -11.19 -51.94 -23.54
N THR A 83 -9.90 -52.06 -23.88
CA THR A 83 -8.75 -51.39 -23.21
C THR A 83 -8.22 -50.28 -24.14
N TYR A 84 -7.56 -49.19 -23.73
CA TYR A 84 -6.34 -48.92 -22.94
C TYR A 84 -6.28 -47.35 -22.77
N ASN A 85 -5.49 -46.66 -21.95
CA ASN A 85 -4.74 -46.87 -20.69
C ASN A 85 -4.25 -45.49 -20.22
N SER A 86 -4.17 -45.20 -18.90
CA SER A 86 -3.12 -44.41 -18.22
C SER A 86 -3.60 -43.92 -16.84
N ASN A 87 -3.13 -44.56 -15.76
CA ASN A 87 -3.26 -44.06 -14.37
C ASN A 87 -2.19 -44.67 -13.43
N GLY A 88 -1.13 -45.28 -13.99
CA GLY A 88 -0.07 -45.94 -13.21
C GLY A 88 1.17 -45.09 -12.95
N GLU A 89 1.39 -44.01 -13.71
CA GLU A 89 2.66 -43.27 -13.69
C GLU A 89 2.73 -42.19 -12.60
N GLU A 90 1.60 -41.62 -12.15
CA GLU A 90 1.61 -40.57 -11.11
C GLU A 90 1.97 -41.10 -9.71
N ALA A 91 1.67 -42.37 -9.41
CA ALA A 91 1.94 -42.97 -8.10
C ALA A 91 3.44 -43.23 -7.86
N ASP A 92 4.16 -43.75 -8.86
CA ASP A 92 5.61 -43.99 -8.76
C ASP A 92 6.42 -42.69 -8.73
N GLN A 93 5.97 -41.64 -9.42
CA GLN A 93 6.65 -40.33 -9.38
C GLN A 93 6.64 -39.68 -8.00
N ALA A 94 5.63 -39.96 -7.16
CA ALA A 94 5.50 -39.37 -5.83
C ALA A 94 6.64 -39.75 -4.87
N ILE A 95 7.28 -40.91 -5.07
CA ILE A 95 8.32 -41.47 -4.19
C ILE A 95 9.73 -40.97 -4.57
N MET A 96 9.94 -40.57 -5.82
CA MET A 96 11.25 -40.10 -6.32
C MET A 96 11.56 -38.66 -5.88
N ASP A 97 12.80 -38.41 -5.45
CA ASP A 97 13.31 -37.06 -5.13
C ASP A 97 13.64 -36.23 -6.38
N VAL A 98 14.00 -34.95 -6.17
CA VAL A 98 14.25 -33.98 -7.27
C VAL A 98 15.42 -34.34 -8.20
N VAL A 99 16.40 -35.14 -7.73
CA VAL A 99 17.52 -35.61 -8.55
C VAL A 99 17.13 -36.91 -9.27
N ALA A 100 16.41 -37.81 -8.60
CA ALA A 100 15.85 -39.02 -9.21
C ALA A 100 14.81 -38.72 -10.31
N ARG A 101 14.05 -37.62 -10.18
CA ARG A 101 13.16 -37.08 -11.22
C ARG A 101 13.89 -36.33 -12.34
N GLY A 102 15.22 -36.16 -12.25
CA GLY A 102 16.03 -35.50 -13.28
C GLY A 102 15.87 -33.98 -13.38
N TYR A 103 15.35 -33.30 -12.33
CA TYR A 103 15.24 -31.83 -12.35
C TYR A 103 16.59 -31.11 -12.22
N LEU A 104 17.59 -31.77 -11.62
CA LEU A 104 18.99 -31.33 -11.60
C LEU A 104 19.93 -32.54 -11.47
N SER A 105 21.20 -32.35 -11.84
CA SER A 105 22.25 -33.37 -11.67
C SER A 105 22.84 -33.36 -10.26
N MET A 106 23.60 -34.40 -9.92
CA MET A 106 24.24 -34.51 -8.60
C MET A 106 25.40 -33.53 -8.42
N GLU A 107 26.06 -33.17 -9.53
CA GLU A 107 27.13 -32.16 -9.61
C GLU A 107 26.56 -30.75 -9.37
N ALA A 108 25.40 -30.44 -9.98
CA ALA A 108 24.68 -29.19 -9.71
C ALA A 108 24.24 -29.11 -8.24
N ALA A 109 23.77 -30.22 -7.67
CA ALA A 109 23.41 -30.28 -6.26
C ALA A 109 24.60 -30.05 -5.31
N GLN A 110 25.79 -30.56 -5.66
CA GLN A 110 27.03 -30.27 -4.92
C GLN A 110 27.41 -28.78 -5.02
N SER A 111 27.39 -28.20 -6.22
CA SER A 111 27.67 -26.78 -6.42
C SER A 111 26.74 -25.87 -5.61
N PHE A 112 25.43 -26.17 -5.54
CA PHE A 112 24.48 -25.40 -4.72
C PHE A 112 24.74 -25.54 -3.21
N ILE A 113 25.21 -26.69 -2.74
CA ILE A 113 25.58 -26.89 -1.34
C ILE A 113 26.89 -26.16 -1.00
N ASP A 114 27.82 -26.06 -1.94
CA ASP A 114 29.06 -25.32 -1.74
C ASP A 114 28.79 -23.80 -1.70
N ILE A 115 27.96 -23.25 -2.61
CA ILE A 115 27.44 -21.87 -2.54
C ILE A 115 26.75 -21.59 -1.20
N TYR A 116 25.92 -22.52 -0.72
CA TYR A 116 25.25 -22.38 0.57
C TYR A 116 26.24 -22.25 1.73
N ARG A 117 27.33 -23.02 1.70
CA ARG A 117 28.37 -23.00 2.75
C ARG A 117 29.21 -21.73 2.71
N THR A 118 29.69 -21.34 1.54
CA THR A 118 30.64 -20.23 1.42
C THR A 118 29.95 -18.88 1.54
N ASP A 119 28.81 -18.72 0.88
CA ASP A 119 28.25 -17.39 0.61
C ASP A 119 26.96 -17.14 1.38
N MET A 120 26.11 -18.17 1.56
CA MET A 120 24.79 -18.00 2.20
C MET A 120 24.82 -18.18 3.73
N THR A 121 25.62 -19.13 4.24
CA THR A 121 25.67 -19.45 5.69
C THR A 121 26.11 -18.23 6.52
N LEU A 122 26.95 -17.35 5.97
CA LEU A 122 27.33 -16.09 6.61
C LEU A 122 26.13 -15.19 6.94
N HIS A 123 25.13 -15.15 6.06
CA HIS A 123 23.92 -14.36 6.27
C HIS A 123 22.92 -15.03 7.20
N PHE A 124 23.00 -16.35 7.42
CA PHE A 124 22.09 -17.07 8.32
C PHE A 124 22.83 -18.21 9.07
N PRO A 125 23.65 -17.89 10.09
CA PRO A 125 24.57 -18.84 10.74
C PRO A 125 23.88 -19.88 11.65
N PHE A 126 22.57 -20.06 11.52
CA PHE A 126 21.74 -20.87 12.41
C PHE A 126 21.47 -22.29 11.90
N VAL A 127 21.83 -22.59 10.65
CA VAL A 127 21.79 -23.95 10.06
C VAL A 127 23.05 -24.16 9.24
N VAL A 128 24.09 -24.70 9.86
CA VAL A 128 25.39 -24.94 9.22
C VAL A 128 25.44 -26.36 8.65
N ILE A 129 26.04 -26.53 7.47
CA ILE A 129 26.37 -27.85 6.92
C ILE A 129 27.89 -28.05 7.03
N PRO A 130 28.38 -29.05 7.79
CA PRO A 130 29.81 -29.26 7.96
C PRO A 130 30.53 -29.51 6.62
N PRO A 131 31.79 -29.05 6.44
CA PRO A 131 32.54 -29.20 5.19
C PRO A 131 32.71 -30.65 4.72
N GLN A 132 32.78 -31.60 5.65
CA GLN A 132 33.00 -33.02 5.39
C GLN A 132 31.76 -33.78 4.86
N VAL A 133 30.57 -33.18 4.89
CA VAL A 133 29.35 -33.79 4.36
C VAL A 133 29.33 -33.59 2.84
N THR A 134 29.05 -34.61 2.03
CA THR A 134 28.83 -34.40 0.58
C THR A 134 27.34 -34.15 0.29
N ALA A 135 27.03 -33.69 -0.92
CA ALA A 135 25.65 -33.60 -1.39
C ALA A 135 24.94 -34.96 -1.36
N THR A 136 25.66 -36.05 -1.61
CA THR A 136 25.15 -37.42 -1.52
C THR A 136 24.82 -37.79 -0.08
N ASP A 137 25.70 -37.47 0.88
CA ASP A 137 25.47 -37.74 2.30
C ASP A 137 24.27 -36.94 2.83
N LEU A 138 24.17 -35.65 2.48
CA LEU A 138 23.06 -34.81 2.90
C LEU A 138 21.73 -35.30 2.29
N ARG A 139 21.73 -35.71 1.03
CA ARG A 139 20.56 -36.30 0.34
C ARG A 139 20.09 -37.60 1.01
N GLN A 140 21.01 -38.44 1.50
CA GLN A 140 20.67 -39.70 2.17
C GLN A 140 20.25 -39.51 3.63
N GLN A 141 20.94 -38.64 4.38
CA GLN A 141 20.76 -38.50 5.83
C GLN A 141 19.72 -37.44 6.22
N LYS A 142 19.58 -36.37 5.41
CA LYS A 142 18.68 -35.23 5.65
C LYS A 142 18.03 -34.73 4.33
N PRO A 143 17.25 -35.57 3.61
CA PRO A 143 16.67 -35.25 2.29
C PRO A 143 15.81 -33.97 2.22
N PHE A 144 15.15 -33.57 3.29
CA PHE A 144 14.36 -32.33 3.36
C PHE A 144 15.23 -31.09 3.56
N LEU A 145 16.29 -31.18 4.38
CA LEU A 145 17.28 -30.10 4.49
C LEU A 145 18.04 -29.95 3.16
N PHE A 146 18.41 -31.06 2.52
CA PHE A 146 18.95 -31.08 1.16
C PHE A 146 18.05 -30.31 0.19
N LEU A 147 16.75 -30.61 0.14
CA LEU A 147 15.79 -29.90 -0.72
C LEU A 147 15.67 -28.40 -0.38
N ALA A 148 15.66 -28.03 0.90
CA ALA A 148 15.59 -26.63 1.33
C ALA A 148 16.80 -25.81 0.85
N VAL A 149 17.99 -26.40 0.96
CA VAL A 149 19.27 -25.78 0.56
C VAL A 149 19.32 -25.62 -0.96
N LEU A 150 18.97 -26.66 -1.72
CA LEU A 150 18.89 -26.57 -3.18
C LEU A 150 17.87 -25.52 -3.64
N ALA A 151 16.69 -25.47 -3.00
CA ALA A 151 15.66 -24.48 -3.33
C ALA A 151 16.13 -23.05 -3.06
N SER A 152 16.97 -22.83 -2.04
CA SER A 152 17.47 -21.50 -1.66
C SER A 152 18.65 -21.08 -2.55
N ALA A 153 19.65 -21.96 -2.72
CA ALA A 153 20.89 -21.67 -3.44
C ALA A 153 20.76 -21.65 -4.97
N ALA A 154 19.65 -22.13 -5.55
CA ALA A 154 19.38 -22.07 -6.99
C ALA A 154 18.99 -20.66 -7.52
N TYR A 155 19.37 -19.57 -6.84
CA TYR A 155 18.96 -18.20 -7.19
C TYR A 155 19.42 -17.72 -8.57
N SER A 156 20.50 -18.29 -9.10
CA SER A 156 20.97 -18.05 -10.47
C SER A 156 20.10 -18.68 -11.56
N ASN A 157 19.13 -19.54 -11.20
CA ASN A 157 18.19 -20.18 -12.12
C ASN A 157 16.77 -20.12 -11.52
N MET A 158 16.11 -18.97 -11.69
CA MET A 158 14.79 -18.69 -11.12
C MET A 158 13.72 -19.74 -11.49
N PRO A 159 13.60 -20.25 -12.75
CA PRO A 159 12.68 -21.34 -13.07
C PRO A 159 12.91 -22.63 -12.24
N LEU A 160 14.16 -23.07 -12.09
CA LEU A 160 14.51 -24.22 -11.26
C LEU A 160 14.23 -23.94 -9.77
N GLN A 161 14.58 -22.75 -9.30
CA GLN A 161 14.36 -22.32 -7.91
C GLN A 161 12.87 -22.36 -7.53
N ARG A 162 11.99 -21.81 -8.39
CA ARG A 162 10.53 -21.82 -8.21
C ARG A 162 9.96 -23.24 -8.27
N LEU A 163 10.52 -24.14 -9.09
CA LEU A 163 10.17 -25.56 -9.15
C LEU A 163 10.54 -26.29 -7.84
N LEU A 164 11.78 -26.15 -7.37
CA LEU A 164 12.26 -26.75 -6.12
C LEU A 164 11.45 -26.24 -4.92
N GLY A 165 11.14 -24.94 -4.86
CA GLY A 165 10.27 -24.36 -3.84
C GLY A 165 8.82 -24.83 -3.90
N ARG A 166 8.34 -25.34 -5.05
CA ARG A 166 7.02 -25.99 -5.18
C ARG A 166 7.06 -27.41 -4.61
N GLU A 167 8.11 -28.18 -4.91
CA GLU A 167 8.30 -29.51 -4.34
C GLU A 167 8.49 -29.45 -2.81
N PHE A 168 9.23 -28.48 -2.30
CA PHE A 168 9.38 -28.27 -0.85
C PHE A 168 8.02 -28.07 -0.15
N LYS A 169 7.13 -27.25 -0.73
CA LYS A 169 5.75 -27.04 -0.24
C LYS A 169 4.91 -28.34 -0.28
N LYS A 170 5.08 -29.20 -1.29
CA LYS A 170 4.42 -30.52 -1.33
C LYS A 170 4.93 -31.44 -0.21
N VAL A 171 6.24 -31.46 0.04
CA VAL A 171 6.82 -32.29 1.10
C VAL A 171 6.34 -31.85 2.49
N ILE A 172 6.19 -30.54 2.75
CA ILE A 172 5.54 -30.03 3.98
C ILE A 172 4.11 -30.57 4.11
N ALA A 173 3.30 -30.44 3.05
CA ALA A 173 1.90 -30.88 3.08
C ALA A 173 1.77 -32.39 3.35
N SER A 174 2.68 -33.20 2.81
CA SER A 174 2.77 -34.63 3.10
C SER A 174 3.30 -34.90 4.53
N ARG A 175 4.59 -34.63 4.79
CA ARG A 175 5.29 -35.02 6.03
C ARG A 175 4.70 -34.35 7.27
N MET A 176 4.52 -33.03 7.26
CA MET A 176 4.10 -32.27 8.44
C MET A 176 2.58 -32.24 8.62
N ILE A 177 1.81 -31.97 7.56
CA ILE A 177 0.36 -31.75 7.69
C ILE A 177 -0.43 -33.07 7.62
N THR A 178 -0.06 -33.99 6.74
CA THR A 178 -0.82 -35.24 6.53
C THR A 178 -0.37 -36.36 7.48
N SER A 179 0.95 -36.59 7.62
CA SER A 179 1.48 -37.60 8.55
C SER A 179 1.82 -37.10 9.95
N GLY A 180 1.77 -35.77 10.21
CA GLY A 180 2.05 -35.20 11.53
C GLY A 180 3.49 -35.38 12.01
N GLU A 181 4.46 -35.49 11.09
CA GLU A 181 5.85 -35.75 11.44
C GLU A 181 6.49 -34.55 12.15
N VAL A 182 7.19 -34.84 13.26
CA VAL A 182 8.02 -33.88 14.00
C VAL A 182 9.45 -34.43 14.06
N SER A 183 10.38 -33.77 13.37
CA SER A 183 11.79 -34.12 13.37
C SER A 183 12.69 -32.88 13.31
N PHE A 184 13.91 -32.99 13.82
CA PHE A 184 14.86 -31.87 13.82
C PHE A 184 15.28 -31.49 12.39
N GLU A 185 15.34 -32.46 11.48
CA GLU A 185 15.54 -32.26 10.04
C GLU A 185 14.50 -31.29 9.45
N LEU A 186 13.22 -31.49 9.77
CA LEU A 186 12.13 -30.61 9.33
C LEU A 186 12.32 -29.19 9.86
N LEU A 187 12.77 -29.01 11.11
CA LEU A 187 13.06 -27.68 11.65
C LEU A 187 14.22 -27.01 10.89
N GLN A 188 15.34 -27.72 10.67
CA GLN A 188 16.49 -27.19 9.92
C GLN A 188 16.08 -26.77 8.49
N GLY A 189 15.36 -27.62 7.75
CA GLY A 189 14.91 -27.30 6.40
C GLY A 189 13.91 -26.14 6.35
N MET A 190 13.00 -26.06 7.33
CA MET A 190 12.06 -24.93 7.45
C MET A 190 12.77 -23.60 7.71
N LEU A 191 13.80 -23.58 8.56
CA LEU A 191 14.57 -22.37 8.86
C LEU A 191 15.33 -21.86 7.62
N VAL A 192 15.97 -22.75 6.85
CA VAL A 192 16.64 -22.38 5.59
C VAL A 192 15.64 -21.81 4.58
N PHE A 193 14.52 -22.48 4.35
CA PHE A 193 13.49 -21.99 3.42
C PHE A 193 12.86 -20.66 3.84
N LEU A 194 12.71 -20.41 5.14
CA LEU A 194 12.26 -19.12 5.67
C LEU A 194 13.32 -18.04 5.46
N ALA A 195 14.60 -18.35 5.71
CA ALA A 195 15.71 -17.43 5.56
C ALA A 195 15.82 -16.87 4.13
N TRP A 196 15.55 -17.64 3.07
CA TRP A 196 15.57 -17.17 1.67
C TRP A 196 14.20 -17.10 0.99
N SER A 197 13.12 -17.00 1.78
CA SER A 197 11.73 -17.02 1.31
C SER A 197 11.31 -16.00 0.25
N HIS A 198 12.02 -14.88 0.07
CA HIS A 198 11.77 -13.90 -1.00
C HIS A 198 11.91 -14.53 -2.39
N TYR A 199 12.79 -15.52 -2.53
CA TYR A 199 12.98 -16.30 -3.75
C TYR A 199 11.86 -17.30 -4.04
N HIS A 200 10.91 -17.50 -3.13
CA HIS A 200 9.85 -18.50 -3.28
C HIS A 200 8.50 -17.88 -3.61
N SER A 201 7.74 -18.50 -4.50
CA SER A 201 6.50 -17.92 -5.04
C SER A 201 5.47 -17.61 -3.96
N ARG A 202 4.85 -16.42 -4.05
CA ARG A 202 3.82 -15.86 -3.15
C ARG A 202 4.29 -15.73 -1.68
N PRO A 203 5.19 -14.77 -1.37
CA PRO A 203 5.76 -14.58 -0.02
C PRO A 203 4.75 -14.15 1.06
N HIS A 204 3.51 -13.77 0.71
CA HIS A 204 2.45 -13.40 1.67
C HIS A 204 2.13 -14.49 2.73
N ARG A 205 2.52 -15.75 2.50
CA ARG A 205 2.35 -16.85 3.47
C ARG A 205 3.54 -17.04 4.43
N TYR A 206 4.54 -16.16 4.43
CA TYR A 206 5.72 -16.24 5.30
C TYR A 206 5.38 -16.56 6.76
N THR A 207 4.43 -15.81 7.35
CA THR A 207 4.04 -16.00 8.75
C THR A 207 3.44 -17.39 9.00
N GLN A 208 2.75 -18.01 8.03
CA GLN A 208 2.20 -19.36 8.20
C GLN A 208 3.33 -20.41 8.30
N PHE A 209 4.33 -20.33 7.43
CA PHE A 209 5.50 -21.22 7.48
C PHE A 209 6.35 -20.96 8.73
N LEU A 210 6.48 -19.70 9.17
CA LEU A 210 7.16 -19.37 10.43
C LEU A 210 6.45 -20.00 11.63
N GLN A 211 5.11 -19.96 11.69
CA GLN A 211 4.36 -20.62 12.77
C GLN A 211 4.51 -22.15 12.75
N LEU A 212 4.67 -22.77 11.58
CA LEU A 212 5.00 -24.20 11.49
C LEU A 212 6.40 -24.51 12.05
N ALA A 213 7.41 -23.66 11.78
CA ALA A 213 8.75 -23.82 12.34
C ALA A 213 8.76 -23.62 13.88
N ILE A 214 8.03 -22.62 14.39
CA ILE A 214 7.83 -22.40 15.83
C ILE A 214 7.14 -23.62 16.46
N GLY A 215 6.11 -24.18 15.81
CA GLY A 215 5.44 -25.39 16.25
C GLY A 215 6.37 -26.59 16.36
N LEU A 216 7.19 -26.85 15.32
CA LEU A 216 8.22 -27.91 15.36
C LEU A 216 9.19 -27.73 16.53
N MET A 217 9.67 -26.50 16.78
CA MET A 217 10.59 -26.20 17.88
C MET A 217 9.99 -26.51 19.26
N VAL A 218 8.70 -26.20 19.45
CA VAL A 218 7.95 -26.45 20.70
C VAL A 218 7.67 -27.95 20.91
N GLU A 219 7.31 -28.68 19.85
CA GLU A 219 7.09 -30.13 19.90
C GLU A 219 8.39 -30.91 20.15
N LEU A 220 9.49 -30.52 19.48
CA LEU A 220 10.85 -31.02 19.75
C LEU A 220 11.37 -30.61 21.14
N ARG A 221 10.67 -29.71 21.84
CA ARG A 221 10.98 -29.21 23.20
C ARG A 221 12.26 -28.38 23.30
N LEU A 222 12.73 -27.84 22.18
CA LEU A 222 13.96 -27.05 22.11
C LEU A 222 13.78 -25.62 22.65
N ASP A 223 12.53 -25.20 22.89
CA ASP A 223 12.08 -23.94 23.49
C ASP A 223 12.52 -23.71 24.96
N ARG A 224 13.30 -24.63 25.54
CA ARG A 224 13.62 -24.67 26.98
C ARG A 224 14.90 -25.46 27.26
N PRO A 225 15.57 -25.20 28.40
CA PRO A 225 16.72 -25.99 28.83
C PRO A 225 16.40 -27.49 28.91
N PRO A 226 17.36 -28.37 28.56
CA PRO A 226 17.16 -29.81 28.63
C PRO A 226 17.01 -30.24 30.10
N GLN A 227 15.94 -30.99 30.37
CA GLN A 227 15.39 -31.05 31.73
C GLN A 227 16.05 -32.09 32.65
N THR A 228 16.37 -31.64 33.88
CA THR A 228 16.82 -32.48 34.99
C THR A 228 15.64 -33.06 35.79
N LYS A 229 15.48 -34.40 35.72
CA LYS A 229 14.74 -35.32 36.62
C LYS A 229 13.26 -35.05 37.03
N THR A 230 12.64 -33.89 36.77
CA THR A 230 11.49 -33.44 37.60
C THR A 230 10.07 -33.67 37.06
N TRP A 231 9.82 -34.01 35.78
CA TRP A 231 8.45 -34.16 35.24
C TRP A 231 8.05 -35.58 34.83
N LYS A 232 7.73 -36.43 35.82
CA LYS A 232 6.96 -37.69 35.65
C LYS A 232 5.47 -37.49 35.32
N THR A 233 5.11 -36.43 34.59
CA THR A 233 3.74 -36.12 34.17
C THR A 233 3.65 -35.71 32.71
N ALA A 234 4.42 -36.38 31.85
CA ALA A 234 4.25 -36.26 30.41
C ALA A 234 3.16 -37.25 29.95
N LEU A 235 2.06 -36.74 29.39
CA LEU A 235 1.24 -37.51 28.45
C LEU A 235 2.06 -37.61 27.16
N ARG A 236 2.59 -38.80 26.87
CA ARG A 236 3.33 -39.11 25.63
C ARG A 236 2.62 -40.27 24.95
N PHE A 237 2.41 -40.15 23.64
CA PHE A 237 1.54 -41.05 22.88
C PHE A 237 2.25 -42.25 22.23
N ASN A 238 3.59 -42.34 22.32
CA ASN A 238 4.35 -43.43 21.71
C ASN A 238 4.76 -44.50 22.75
N LYS A 239 4.61 -45.76 22.36
CA LYS A 239 5.11 -46.94 23.07
C LYS A 239 6.59 -47.12 22.73
N GLU A 240 7.46 -47.03 23.74
CA GLU A 240 8.73 -47.77 23.93
C GLU A 240 9.70 -46.93 24.75
N TYR A 241 10.03 -47.42 25.95
CA TYR A 241 11.33 -47.16 26.59
C TYR A 241 11.58 -48.21 27.68
N THR A 242 12.75 -48.83 27.66
CA THR A 242 13.28 -49.71 28.71
C THR A 242 13.93 -48.90 29.82
N LEU A 243 14.01 -49.44 31.04
CA LEU A 243 14.30 -48.65 32.26
C LEU A 243 15.78 -48.60 32.68
N ASP A 244 16.67 -49.26 31.95
CA ASP A 244 18.02 -49.60 32.41
C ASP A 244 19.13 -48.84 31.67
N ASP A 245 19.20 -47.51 31.87
CA ASP A 245 20.38 -46.72 31.48
C ASP A 245 20.83 -45.83 32.65
N GLU A 246 21.87 -46.28 33.37
CA GLU A 246 22.37 -45.62 34.59
C GLU A 246 23.44 -44.55 34.33
N GLN A 247 23.85 -44.32 33.08
CA GLN A 247 24.84 -43.28 32.77
C GLN A 247 24.20 -41.88 32.71
N TYR A 248 24.15 -41.22 33.86
CA TYR A 248 23.69 -39.83 34.01
C TYR A 248 24.68 -38.79 33.42
N ILE A 249 24.93 -38.85 32.12
CA ILE A 249 25.40 -37.70 31.35
C ILE A 249 24.23 -36.70 31.31
N ARG A 250 24.47 -35.41 31.55
CA ARG A 250 23.43 -34.39 31.31
C ARG A 250 23.14 -34.38 29.82
N PRO A 251 21.89 -34.51 29.36
CA PRO A 251 21.57 -34.15 27.99
C PRO A 251 21.81 -32.65 27.88
N SER A 252 22.88 -32.22 27.20
CA SER A 252 22.92 -30.93 26.54
C SER A 252 22.20 -31.08 25.20
N TRP A 253 21.48 -30.04 24.77
CA TRP A 253 21.10 -29.96 23.36
C TRP A 253 22.40 -29.84 22.54
N GLY A 254 22.48 -30.53 21.40
CA GLY A 254 23.62 -30.40 20.50
C GLY A 254 23.75 -28.97 19.98
N LEU A 255 24.94 -28.62 19.49
CA LEU A 255 25.23 -27.26 19.03
C LEU A 255 24.31 -26.87 17.85
N ASP A 256 23.95 -27.82 16.98
CA ASP A 256 23.01 -27.59 15.89
C ASP A 256 21.59 -27.27 16.38
N GLU A 257 21.08 -27.98 17.40
CA GLU A 257 19.81 -27.67 18.02
C GLU A 257 19.81 -26.28 18.65
N GLN A 258 20.90 -25.91 19.33
CA GLN A 258 21.07 -24.58 19.91
C GLN A 258 21.04 -23.48 18.83
N ARG A 259 21.80 -23.64 17.74
CA ARG A 259 21.78 -22.73 16.58
C ARG A 259 20.37 -22.58 16.00
N ALA A 260 19.67 -23.70 15.78
CA ALA A 260 18.34 -23.70 15.17
C ALA A 260 17.30 -22.96 16.02
N VAL A 261 17.34 -23.09 17.35
CA VAL A 261 16.45 -22.36 18.27
C VAL A 261 16.71 -20.86 18.20
N VAL A 262 17.97 -20.43 18.27
CA VAL A 262 18.33 -19.00 18.18
C VAL A 262 17.95 -18.43 16.82
N GLY A 263 18.11 -19.19 15.73
CA GLY A 263 17.64 -18.79 14.39
C GLY A 263 16.13 -18.66 14.26
N CYS A 264 15.37 -19.57 14.89
CA CYS A 264 13.91 -19.50 14.94
C CYS A 264 13.44 -18.24 15.70
N TYR A 265 14.09 -17.94 16.84
CA TYR A 265 13.87 -16.69 17.58
C TYR A 265 14.23 -15.45 16.74
N TYR A 266 15.41 -15.42 16.11
CA TYR A 266 15.86 -14.30 15.28
C TYR A 266 14.87 -14.00 14.14
N LEU A 267 14.47 -15.00 13.34
CA LEU A 267 13.47 -14.81 12.28
C LEU A 267 12.13 -14.31 12.83
N SER A 268 11.66 -14.87 13.96
CA SER A 268 10.40 -14.45 14.56
C SER A 268 10.44 -13.04 15.12
N SER A 269 11.55 -12.65 15.75
CA SER A 269 11.71 -11.37 16.42
C SER A 269 11.90 -10.24 15.40
N THR A 270 12.78 -10.42 14.40
CA THR A 270 13.02 -9.42 13.36
C THR A 270 11.75 -9.11 12.54
N ILE A 271 10.96 -10.13 12.22
CA ILE A 271 9.70 -9.98 11.49
C ILE A 271 8.57 -9.42 12.37
N SER A 272 8.63 -9.65 13.68
CA SER A 272 7.72 -9.04 14.67
C SER A 272 7.93 -7.52 14.70
N ILE A 273 9.17 -7.07 14.88
CA ILE A 273 9.51 -5.65 15.00
C ILE A 273 9.29 -4.89 13.69
N LEU A 274 9.93 -5.33 12.59
CA LEU A 274 9.97 -4.55 11.35
C LEU A 274 8.64 -4.52 10.57
N LEU A 275 7.73 -5.45 10.84
CA LEU A 275 6.37 -5.49 10.24
C LEU A 275 5.26 -5.22 11.27
N HIS A 276 5.60 -4.76 12.48
CA HIS A 276 4.67 -4.50 13.60
C HIS A 276 3.67 -5.66 13.87
N LYS A 277 4.19 -6.89 13.97
CA LYS A 277 3.44 -8.09 14.32
C LYS A 277 3.74 -8.51 15.77
N PRO A 278 2.81 -9.16 16.49
CA PRO A 278 3.05 -9.62 17.87
C PRO A 278 4.20 -10.65 17.95
N SER A 279 5.08 -10.49 18.94
CA SER A 279 6.16 -11.47 19.20
C SER A 279 5.59 -12.79 19.74
N CYS A 280 6.14 -13.90 19.24
CA CYS A 280 5.72 -15.25 19.63
C CYS A 280 6.52 -15.83 20.81
N PHE A 281 7.57 -15.14 21.27
CA PHE A 281 8.54 -15.69 22.23
C PHE A 281 8.73 -14.84 23.51
N PRO A 282 7.67 -14.55 24.28
CA PRO A 282 7.81 -13.79 25.52
C PRO A 282 8.61 -14.57 26.58
N ASN A 283 9.71 -13.97 27.05
CA ASN A 283 10.54 -14.40 28.19
C ASN A 283 11.49 -15.62 27.96
N ILE A 284 11.79 -16.01 26.72
CA ILE A 284 12.77 -17.09 26.44
C ILE A 284 14.25 -16.62 26.46
N ALA A 285 14.49 -15.31 26.32
CA ALA A 285 15.83 -14.73 26.09
C ALA A 285 16.94 -15.22 27.05
N PRO A 286 16.76 -15.38 28.37
CA PRO A 286 17.83 -15.84 29.27
C PRO A 286 18.31 -17.28 29.01
N TYR A 287 17.49 -18.11 28.36
CA TYR A 287 17.90 -19.45 27.91
C TYR A 287 18.62 -19.37 26.55
N LEU A 288 18.14 -18.53 25.63
CA LEU A 288 18.81 -18.31 24.35
C LEU A 288 20.20 -17.70 24.52
N GLU A 289 20.38 -16.81 25.50
CA GLU A 289 21.68 -16.25 25.86
C GLU A 289 22.67 -17.35 26.30
N GLN A 290 22.21 -18.35 27.07
CA GLN A 290 23.03 -19.50 27.46
C GLN A 290 23.39 -20.37 26.24
N CYS A 291 22.48 -20.55 25.28
CA CYS A 291 22.78 -21.21 24.02
C CYS A 291 23.83 -20.44 23.20
N CYS A 292 23.67 -19.12 23.06
CA CYS A 292 24.62 -18.28 22.35
C CYS A 292 26.01 -18.30 23.01
N GLN A 293 26.08 -18.23 24.34
CA GLN A 293 27.33 -18.37 25.09
C GLN A 293 27.95 -19.77 24.94
N SER A 294 27.15 -20.84 24.90
CA SER A 294 27.67 -22.19 24.65
C SER A 294 28.25 -22.34 23.24
N LEU A 295 27.68 -21.68 22.24
CA LEU A 295 28.19 -21.68 20.86
C LEU A 295 29.49 -20.87 20.76
N ASP A 296 29.55 -19.70 21.39
CA ASP A 296 30.70 -18.79 21.41
C ASP A 296 31.93 -19.41 22.13
N ASN A 297 31.71 -20.20 23.18
CA ASN A 297 32.79 -20.89 23.91
C ASN A 297 33.37 -22.12 23.16
N GLU A 298 32.56 -22.80 22.34
CA GLU A 298 32.99 -24.01 21.62
C GLU A 298 33.59 -23.67 20.23
N ASP A 299 33.23 -22.52 19.64
CA ASP A 299 33.72 -21.94 18.37
C ASP A 299 33.92 -22.96 17.23
N THR A 300 32.98 -23.92 17.12
CA THR A 300 33.12 -25.08 16.23
C THR A 300 32.99 -24.74 14.74
N THR A 301 32.42 -23.59 14.41
CA THR A 301 32.23 -23.14 13.03
C THR A 301 32.62 -21.66 12.88
N PRO A 302 33.24 -21.23 11.76
CA PRO A 302 33.73 -19.85 11.59
C PRO A 302 32.66 -18.74 11.70
N HIS A 303 31.37 -19.10 11.75
CA HIS A 303 30.25 -18.20 11.84
C HIS A 303 29.60 -18.13 13.23
N ASP A 304 29.95 -19.02 14.18
CA ASP A 304 29.37 -19.02 15.54
C ASP A 304 29.61 -17.69 16.25
N LYS A 305 30.79 -17.09 16.07
CA LYS A 305 31.18 -15.76 16.55
C LYS A 305 30.23 -14.60 16.20
N TYR A 306 29.33 -14.76 15.22
CA TYR A 306 28.33 -13.74 14.88
C TYR A 306 27.00 -13.94 15.63
N ILE A 307 26.72 -15.14 16.16
CA ILE A 307 25.43 -15.51 16.76
C ILE A 307 25.15 -14.71 18.04
N LEU A 308 26.10 -14.66 18.97
CA LEU A 308 25.96 -13.95 20.24
C LEU A 308 25.81 -12.41 20.03
N PRO A 309 26.61 -11.75 19.18
CA PRO A 309 26.38 -10.36 18.76
C PRO A 309 25.00 -10.10 18.12
N LEU A 310 24.57 -10.91 17.15
CA LEU A 310 23.26 -10.76 16.50
C LEU A 310 22.12 -10.90 17.52
N PHE A 311 22.22 -11.87 18.44
CA PHE A 311 21.27 -12.06 19.52
C PHE A 311 21.18 -10.83 20.44
N HIS A 312 22.32 -10.27 20.87
CA HIS A 312 22.32 -9.06 21.71
C HIS A 312 21.70 -7.84 21.03
N LEU A 313 22.01 -7.61 19.74
CA LEU A 313 21.36 -6.54 18.96
C LEU A 313 19.86 -6.77 18.83
N GLN A 314 19.42 -8.02 18.61
CA GLN A 314 18.01 -8.37 18.52
C GLN A 314 17.27 -8.16 19.86
N VAL A 315 17.90 -8.49 21.00
CA VAL A 315 17.35 -8.19 22.33
C VAL A 315 17.22 -6.68 22.57
N VAL A 316 18.14 -5.85 22.05
CA VAL A 316 17.99 -4.39 22.10
C VAL A 316 16.86 -3.91 21.19
N ALA A 317 16.71 -4.47 20.00
CA ALA A 317 15.56 -4.19 19.14
C ALA A 317 14.22 -4.56 19.83
N GLU A 318 14.14 -5.69 20.54
CA GLU A 318 12.96 -6.06 21.32
C GLU A 318 12.72 -5.12 22.51
N LYS A 319 13.77 -4.62 23.19
CA LYS A 319 13.62 -3.57 24.21
C LYS A 319 12.96 -2.34 23.60
N ILE A 320 13.39 -1.92 22.40
CA ILE A 320 12.87 -0.75 21.70
C ILE A 320 11.38 -0.92 21.37
N ASP A 321 11.01 -2.03 20.74
CA ASP A 321 9.62 -2.31 20.36
C ASP A 321 8.68 -2.43 21.58
N ASN A 322 9.10 -3.17 22.62
CA ASN A 322 8.34 -3.30 23.86
C ASN A 322 8.10 -1.95 24.56
N LEU A 323 9.03 -1.00 24.47
CA LEU A 323 8.93 0.30 25.12
C LEU A 323 8.10 1.28 24.29
N SER A 324 8.21 1.22 22.96
CA SER A 324 7.29 1.88 22.01
C SER A 324 5.83 1.46 22.24
N TRP A 325 5.58 0.15 22.40
CA TRP A 325 4.24 -0.39 22.65
C TRP A 325 3.68 -0.06 24.04
N LYS A 326 4.51 -0.10 25.10
CA LYS A 326 4.06 0.16 26.48
C LYS A 326 3.83 1.64 26.80
N HIS A 327 4.59 2.53 26.16
CA HIS A 327 4.49 3.97 26.37
C HIS A 327 3.94 4.62 25.10
N GLY A 328 2.66 4.37 24.79
CA GLY A 328 1.94 5.08 23.72
C GLY A 328 2.13 6.59 23.92
N MET A 329 2.85 7.22 23.00
CA MET A 329 3.87 8.19 23.38
C MET A 329 3.40 9.44 24.14
N GLU A 330 3.74 9.53 25.43
CA GLU A 330 3.76 10.76 26.22
C GLU A 330 4.94 11.70 25.83
N ALA A 331 5.24 11.83 24.53
CA ALA A 331 6.35 12.62 23.99
C ALA A 331 6.03 14.15 23.93
N GLY A 332 5.26 14.65 24.90
CA GLY A 332 4.76 16.03 24.97
C GLY A 332 5.45 16.92 26.00
N SER A 333 6.29 16.38 26.88
CA SER A 333 6.97 17.13 27.94
C SER A 333 8.49 17.01 27.85
N THR A 334 9.17 18.15 28.04
CA THR A 334 10.64 18.25 28.14
C THR A 334 11.13 17.62 29.44
N GLY A 335 12.17 16.79 29.39
CA GLY A 335 12.62 15.99 30.54
C GLY A 335 11.79 14.73 30.78
N SER A 336 11.06 14.25 29.77
CA SER A 336 10.19 13.07 29.88
C SER A 336 10.96 11.74 29.91
N ALA A 337 10.26 10.67 30.30
CA ALA A 337 10.80 9.31 30.29
C ALA A 337 11.33 8.88 28.91
N ALA A 338 10.88 9.49 27.81
CA ALA A 338 11.37 9.24 26.46
C ALA A 338 12.84 9.70 26.27
N GLU A 339 13.24 10.83 26.85
CA GLU A 339 14.61 11.35 26.76
C GLU A 339 15.61 10.42 27.46
N LEU A 340 15.27 10.04 28.71
CA LEU A 340 16.03 9.08 29.49
C LEU A 340 16.06 7.69 28.82
N TYR A 341 14.95 7.25 28.23
CA TYR A 341 14.85 6.00 27.49
C TYR A 341 15.78 5.96 26.27
N VAL A 342 15.73 6.96 25.39
CA VAL A 342 16.60 7.00 24.20
C VAL A 342 18.07 7.06 24.61
N SER A 343 18.39 7.85 25.65
CA SER A 343 19.76 7.93 26.18
C SER A 343 20.25 6.60 26.76
N ASN A 344 19.40 5.87 27.48
CA ASN A 344 19.73 4.55 28.04
C ASN A 344 19.92 3.49 26.95
N ILE A 345 19.06 3.43 25.93
CA ILE A 345 19.23 2.47 24.82
C ILE A 345 20.44 2.84 23.96
N LYS A 346 20.70 4.13 23.74
CA LYS A 346 21.91 4.59 23.05
C LYS A 346 23.17 4.15 23.81
N ALA A 347 23.20 4.29 25.14
CA ALA A 347 24.30 3.80 25.97
C ALA A 347 24.45 2.26 25.93
N ASP A 348 23.34 1.50 25.90
CA ASP A 348 23.38 0.04 25.69
C ASP A 348 23.97 -0.31 24.30
N LEU A 349 23.60 0.42 23.25
CA LEU A 349 24.12 0.24 21.88
C LEU A 349 25.60 0.62 21.76
N ASP A 350 26.03 1.76 22.29
CA ASP A 350 27.43 2.20 22.29
C ASP A 350 28.32 1.23 23.10
N LYS A 351 27.78 0.68 24.20
CA LYS A 351 28.45 -0.37 24.95
C LYS A 351 28.60 -1.65 24.12
N LEU A 352 27.55 -2.12 23.45
CA LEU A 352 27.66 -3.28 22.55
C LEU A 352 28.65 -3.01 21.41
N ARG A 353 28.59 -1.84 20.78
CA ARG A 353 29.50 -1.39 19.71
C ARG A 353 30.97 -1.45 20.17
N SER A 354 31.27 -1.00 21.39
CA SER A 354 32.64 -1.08 21.95
C SER A 354 33.11 -2.48 22.33
N GLN A 355 32.21 -3.47 22.37
CA GLN A 355 32.52 -4.89 22.64
C GLN A 355 32.69 -5.74 21.37
N LEU A 356 32.31 -5.24 20.19
CA LEU A 356 32.47 -5.96 18.93
C LEU A 356 33.94 -5.90 18.44
N PRO A 357 34.53 -7.03 17.96
CA PRO A 357 35.87 -7.03 17.40
C PRO A 357 36.02 -6.13 16.16
N VAL A 358 37.23 -5.61 15.95
CA VAL A 358 37.57 -4.82 14.76
C VAL A 358 37.33 -5.66 13.49
N GLY A 359 36.71 -5.05 12.47
CA GLY A 359 36.29 -5.72 11.24
C GLY A 359 34.86 -6.30 11.25
N PHE A 360 34.16 -6.37 12.40
CA PHE A 360 32.76 -6.85 12.41
C PHE A 360 31.80 -5.96 11.60
N TYR A 361 32.10 -4.67 11.46
CA TYR A 361 31.32 -3.71 10.68
C TYR A 361 31.46 -3.88 9.17
N GLU A 362 32.47 -4.63 8.71
CA GLU A 362 32.69 -4.95 7.29
C GLU A 362 31.79 -6.11 6.82
N THR A 363 31.16 -6.83 7.75
CA THR A 363 30.26 -7.96 7.43
C THR A 363 28.82 -7.47 7.27
N PRO A 364 28.17 -7.65 6.10
CA PRO A 364 26.86 -7.05 5.81
C PRO A 364 25.75 -7.40 6.83
N VAL A 365 25.70 -8.65 7.31
CA VAL A 365 24.67 -9.08 8.27
C VAL A 365 24.77 -8.34 9.61
N MET A 366 25.99 -8.06 10.08
CA MET A 366 26.24 -7.32 11.32
C MET A 366 25.95 -5.82 11.16
N ALA A 367 26.42 -5.23 10.06
CA ALA A 367 26.20 -3.82 9.75
C ALA A 367 24.70 -3.51 9.63
N MET A 368 23.95 -4.29 8.84
CA MET A 368 22.51 -4.09 8.66
C MET A 368 21.73 -4.25 9.97
N GLN A 369 22.04 -5.27 10.78
CA GLN A 369 21.38 -5.48 12.06
C GLN A 369 21.63 -4.30 13.03
N LEU A 370 22.87 -3.82 13.13
CA LEU A 370 23.24 -2.70 13.99
C LEU A 370 22.52 -1.41 13.57
N TYR A 371 22.72 -0.98 12.33
CA TYR A 371 22.15 0.29 11.85
C TYR A 371 20.62 0.23 11.78
N THR A 372 20.01 -0.93 11.54
CA THR A 372 18.54 -1.07 11.66
C THR A 372 18.09 -0.94 13.11
N THR A 373 18.85 -1.46 14.08
CA THR A 373 18.52 -1.29 15.51
C THR A 373 18.62 0.18 15.93
N GLU A 374 19.62 0.92 15.43
CA GLU A 374 19.72 2.38 15.59
C GLU A 374 18.54 3.11 14.92
N LEU A 375 18.18 2.74 13.69
CA LEU A 375 17.04 3.34 12.99
C LEU A 375 15.71 3.07 13.70
N CYS A 376 15.53 1.86 14.26
CA CYS A 376 14.39 1.50 15.11
C CYS A 376 14.31 2.35 16.38
N LEU A 377 15.44 2.78 16.95
CA LEU A 377 15.47 3.72 18.08
C LEU A 377 15.07 5.13 17.62
N TYR A 378 15.66 5.62 16.53
CA TYR A 378 15.51 7.00 16.08
C TYR A 378 14.20 7.29 15.32
N GLN A 379 13.47 6.27 14.85
CA GLN A 379 12.12 6.45 14.26
C GLN A 379 11.14 7.15 15.21
N VAL A 380 11.40 7.10 16.53
CA VAL A 380 10.66 7.82 17.58
C VAL A 380 10.52 9.32 17.29
N SER A 381 11.49 9.92 16.59
CA SER A 381 11.43 11.32 16.13
C SER A 381 10.19 11.63 15.26
N LEU A 382 9.71 10.66 14.48
CA LEU A 382 8.54 10.83 13.60
C LEU A 382 7.24 11.03 14.39
N SER A 383 7.16 10.52 15.62
CA SER A 383 5.98 10.66 16.48
C SER A 383 5.74 12.11 16.93
N ARG A 384 6.76 12.97 16.97
CA ARG A 384 6.63 14.39 17.36
C ARG A 384 5.71 15.20 16.42
N GLN A 385 5.48 14.74 15.20
CA GLN A 385 4.53 15.36 14.26
C GLN A 385 3.07 15.38 14.79
N SER A 386 2.69 14.50 15.71
CA SER A 386 1.33 14.49 16.28
C SER A 386 1.10 15.60 17.32
N ALA A 387 2.15 16.08 17.98
CA ALA A 387 2.07 17.05 19.10
C ALA A 387 2.25 18.52 18.68
N LEU A 388 2.96 18.78 17.57
CA LEU A 388 3.27 20.13 17.07
C LEU A 388 2.07 20.87 16.46
N SER A 389 0.89 20.25 16.44
CA SER A 389 -0.40 20.92 16.16
C SER A 389 -0.82 21.90 17.28
N SER A 390 -0.22 21.79 18.47
CA SER A 390 -0.47 22.72 19.59
C SER A 390 0.61 23.80 19.70
N ARG A 391 0.24 25.06 19.47
CA ARG A 391 1.12 26.22 19.71
C ARG A 391 1.37 26.39 21.21
N SER A 392 2.58 26.09 21.66
CA SER A 392 3.10 26.57 22.94
C SER A 392 4.60 26.84 22.85
N THR A 393 5.03 28.00 23.32
CA THR A 393 6.44 28.41 23.40
C THR A 393 7.19 27.53 24.41
N TYR A 394 8.14 26.73 23.94
CA TYR A 394 9.04 25.93 24.77
C TYR A 394 10.52 26.09 24.36
N SER A 395 11.41 25.71 25.29
CA SER A 395 12.84 26.03 25.32
C SER A 395 13.67 25.63 24.09
N LEU A 396 14.54 26.53 23.64
CA LEU A 396 15.63 26.30 22.66
C LEU A 396 16.47 25.04 22.93
N VAL A 397 16.62 24.62 24.19
CA VAL A 397 17.42 23.44 24.57
C VAL A 397 16.71 22.12 24.23
N SER A 398 15.39 22.12 24.06
CA SER A 398 14.65 20.92 23.66
C SER A 398 14.76 20.66 22.15
N GLU A 399 14.86 21.71 21.33
CA GLU A 399 14.92 21.56 19.88
C GLU A 399 16.19 20.82 19.44
N THR A 400 17.35 21.19 20.00
CA THR A 400 18.65 20.59 19.65
C THR A 400 18.70 19.08 19.87
N TRP A 401 18.13 18.55 20.96
CA TRP A 401 18.13 17.11 21.25
C TRP A 401 17.26 16.32 20.27
N TRP A 402 16.10 16.86 19.90
CA TRP A 402 15.25 16.25 18.88
C TRP A 402 15.88 16.32 17.50
N ASP A 403 16.64 17.38 17.20
CA ASP A 403 17.42 17.50 15.96
C ASP A 403 18.52 16.45 15.91
N GLU A 404 19.30 16.26 16.98
CA GLU A 404 20.33 15.21 17.08
C GLU A 404 19.77 13.80 16.83
N ILE A 405 18.62 13.45 17.42
CA ILE A 405 17.94 12.16 17.17
C ILE A 405 17.54 12.02 15.70
N PHE A 406 17.04 13.10 15.12
CA PHE A 406 16.57 13.11 13.74
C PHE A 406 17.73 12.92 12.76
N CYS A 407 18.83 13.66 12.94
CA CYS A 407 20.08 13.47 12.21
C CYS A 407 20.59 12.04 12.37
N SER A 408 20.61 11.50 13.60
CA SER A 408 21.10 10.15 13.89
C SER A 408 20.27 9.07 13.18
N GLY A 409 18.96 9.28 13.00
CA GLY A 409 18.10 8.41 12.21
C GLY A 409 18.48 8.39 10.73
N LEU A 410 18.63 9.56 10.12
CA LEU A 410 19.06 9.66 8.71
C LEU A 410 20.45 9.07 8.50
N THR A 411 21.42 9.35 9.37
CA THR A 411 22.77 8.77 9.28
C THR A 411 22.78 7.25 9.46
N ALA A 412 21.90 6.68 10.30
CA ALA A 412 21.77 5.23 10.39
C ALA A 412 21.24 4.62 9.07
N ALA A 413 20.32 5.29 8.39
CA ALA A 413 19.83 4.88 7.08
C ALA A 413 20.90 5.04 5.97
N GLU A 414 21.62 6.16 5.93
CA GLU A 414 22.76 6.39 5.04
C GLU A 414 23.80 5.27 5.17
N ASN A 415 24.13 4.85 6.39
CA ASN A 415 25.09 3.77 6.63
C ASN A 415 24.62 2.39 6.11
N ILE A 416 23.32 2.08 6.18
CA ILE A 416 22.75 0.85 5.59
C ILE A 416 22.90 0.89 4.06
N LEU A 417 22.60 2.04 3.46
CA LEU A 417 22.59 2.20 2.02
C LEU A 417 24.00 2.26 1.45
N ASN A 418 24.93 2.99 2.07
CA ASN A 418 26.34 3.03 1.68
C ASN A 418 26.97 1.64 1.72
N MET A 419 26.76 0.87 2.80
CA MET A 419 27.22 -0.52 2.88
C MET A 419 26.68 -1.38 1.73
N TYR A 420 25.41 -1.19 1.35
CA TYR A 420 24.81 -1.89 0.20
C TYR A 420 25.41 -1.43 -1.14
N MET A 421 25.69 -0.14 -1.31
CA MET A 421 26.34 0.40 -2.52
C MET A 421 27.80 -0.07 -2.66
N GLU A 422 28.50 -0.28 -1.56
CA GLU A 422 29.91 -0.73 -1.52
C GLU A 422 30.09 -2.23 -1.82
N LEU A 423 29.02 -3.03 -1.78
CA LEU A 423 29.08 -4.46 -2.12
C LEU A 423 29.56 -4.68 -3.57
N PRO A 424 30.34 -5.75 -3.85
CA PRO A 424 30.58 -6.20 -5.22
C PRO A 424 29.25 -6.48 -5.95
N PRO A 425 29.14 -6.21 -7.27
CA PRO A 425 27.90 -6.47 -8.03
C PRO A 425 27.44 -7.93 -7.90
N GLY A 426 26.20 -8.14 -7.44
CA GLY A 426 25.62 -9.46 -7.22
C GLY A 426 25.89 -10.08 -5.84
N GLY A 427 26.73 -9.46 -5.00
CA GLY A 427 26.98 -9.89 -3.62
C GLY A 427 25.72 -9.83 -2.73
N GLU A 428 24.71 -9.07 -3.13
CA GLU A 428 23.40 -9.00 -2.50
C GLU A 428 22.46 -10.19 -2.82
N GLN A 429 22.80 -11.06 -3.80
CA GLN A 429 21.97 -12.23 -4.14
C GLN A 429 21.97 -13.30 -3.04
N THR A 430 22.97 -13.31 -2.16
CA THR A 430 23.07 -14.25 -1.04
C THR A 430 22.38 -13.73 0.22
N PHE A 431 21.94 -12.47 0.23
CA PHE A 431 21.27 -11.85 1.37
C PHE A 431 20.03 -12.63 1.77
N ASN A 432 19.83 -12.78 3.08
CA ASN A 432 18.62 -13.41 3.58
C ASN A 432 17.41 -12.44 3.49
N ASN A 433 16.21 -12.98 3.65
CA ASN A 433 14.95 -12.24 3.65
C ASN A 433 14.86 -11.19 4.76
N THR A 434 15.50 -11.39 5.92
CA THR A 434 15.53 -10.38 6.99
C THR A 434 16.31 -9.13 6.58
N GLN A 435 17.43 -9.29 5.86
CA GLN A 435 18.18 -8.15 5.30
C GLN A 435 17.37 -7.39 4.25
N TRP A 436 16.65 -8.08 3.36
CA TRP A 436 15.73 -7.43 2.42
C TRP A 436 14.58 -6.68 3.10
N VAL A 437 14.05 -7.19 4.22
CA VAL A 437 13.05 -6.48 5.03
C VAL A 437 13.66 -5.29 5.78
N GLN A 438 14.90 -5.41 6.29
CA GLN A 438 15.65 -4.29 6.88
C GLN A 438 15.91 -3.18 5.86
N MET A 439 16.26 -3.53 4.62
CA MET A 439 16.43 -2.57 3.52
C MET A 439 15.11 -1.85 3.20
N ALA A 440 13.99 -2.58 3.08
CA ALA A 440 12.68 -1.97 2.86
C ALA A 440 12.24 -1.05 4.02
N PHE A 441 12.52 -1.44 5.27
CA PHE A 441 12.27 -0.60 6.45
C PHE A 441 13.15 0.66 6.44
N CYS A 442 14.43 0.53 6.08
CA CYS A 442 15.37 1.64 5.93
C CYS A 442 14.83 2.71 4.97
N ILE A 443 14.51 2.31 3.74
CA ILE A 443 13.98 3.19 2.69
C ILE A 443 12.71 3.91 3.16
N LEU A 444 11.80 3.18 3.83
CA LEU A 444 10.52 3.72 4.31
C LEU A 444 10.70 4.74 5.44
N VAL A 445 11.50 4.42 6.46
CA VAL A 445 11.71 5.31 7.61
C VAL A 445 12.50 6.55 7.20
N ALA A 446 13.56 6.38 6.41
CA ALA A 446 14.37 7.48 5.90
C ALA A 446 13.57 8.41 4.98
N SER A 447 12.77 7.88 4.05
CA SER A 447 11.86 8.72 3.23
C SER A 447 10.88 9.53 4.09
N ARG A 448 10.32 8.91 5.15
CA ARG A 448 9.43 9.62 6.10
C ARG A 448 10.17 10.67 6.92
N GLN A 449 11.42 10.43 7.30
CA GLN A 449 12.28 11.41 7.96
C GLN A 449 12.61 12.56 7.01
N VAL A 450 13.07 12.31 5.79
CA VAL A 450 13.31 13.36 4.78
C VAL A 450 12.08 14.26 4.58
N VAL A 451 10.89 13.68 4.40
CA VAL A 451 9.62 14.46 4.30
C VAL A 451 9.33 15.26 5.57
N ALA A 452 9.59 14.70 6.75
CA ALA A 452 9.41 15.41 8.01
C ALA A 452 10.44 16.54 8.22
N ALA A 453 11.67 16.40 7.71
CA ALA A 453 12.72 17.40 7.78
C ALA A 453 12.40 18.61 6.91
N SER A 454 12.01 18.38 5.66
CA SER A 454 11.63 19.45 4.71
C SER A 454 10.48 20.30 5.24
N ARG A 455 9.52 19.70 5.97
CA ARG A 455 8.42 20.42 6.64
C ARG A 455 8.83 21.26 7.85
N MET A 456 10.02 21.05 8.40
CA MET A 456 10.52 21.78 9.58
C MET A 456 11.59 22.82 9.23
N GLU A 457 11.91 23.02 7.95
CA GLU A 457 12.88 24.02 7.45
C GLU A 457 14.28 23.93 8.11
N LYS A 458 14.70 22.74 8.54
CA LYS A 458 15.94 22.53 9.32
C LYS A 458 17.19 22.61 8.44
N ALA A 459 17.82 23.79 8.44
CA ALA A 459 19.05 24.07 7.67
C ALA A 459 20.19 23.04 7.84
N ALA A 460 20.33 22.43 9.02
CA ALA A 460 21.38 21.44 9.30
C ALA A 460 21.21 20.10 8.54
N LEU A 461 19.98 19.77 8.12
CA LEU A 461 19.62 18.50 7.46
C LEU A 461 19.51 18.62 5.93
N VAL A 462 19.68 19.84 5.39
CA VAL A 462 19.56 20.13 3.95
C VAL A 462 20.44 19.23 3.07
N PRO A 463 21.71 18.90 3.42
CA PRO A 463 22.53 18.00 2.61
C PRO A 463 21.93 16.59 2.49
N GLN A 464 21.42 16.03 3.59
CA GLN A 464 20.78 14.71 3.61
C GLN A 464 19.45 14.70 2.87
N ILE A 465 18.67 15.78 2.98
CA ILE A 465 17.45 15.97 2.18
C ILE A 465 17.81 16.00 0.68
N HIS A 466 18.87 16.71 0.28
CA HIS A 466 19.28 16.81 -1.12
C HIS A 466 20.01 15.57 -1.67
N ALA A 467 20.58 14.70 -0.82
CA ALA A 467 21.29 13.47 -1.22
C ALA A 467 20.46 12.17 -1.13
N TRP A 468 19.38 12.16 -0.34
CA TRP A 468 18.35 11.11 -0.40
C TRP A 468 17.89 10.75 -1.83
N PRO A 469 17.72 11.72 -2.76
CA PRO A 469 17.52 11.49 -4.18
C PRO A 469 18.43 10.44 -4.80
N GLU A 470 19.68 10.86 -4.93
CA GLU A 470 20.76 10.19 -5.62
C GLU A 470 20.97 8.78 -5.04
N THR A 471 20.65 8.62 -3.76
CA THR A 471 20.67 7.35 -3.03
C THR A 471 19.56 6.39 -3.50
N LEU A 472 18.33 6.87 -3.72
CA LEU A 472 17.22 6.09 -4.27
C LEU A 472 17.43 5.70 -5.74
N GLU A 473 17.92 6.61 -6.58
CA GLU A 473 18.20 6.26 -7.99
C GLU A 473 19.37 5.27 -8.11
N LYS A 474 20.47 5.47 -7.36
CA LYS A 474 21.57 4.48 -7.29
C LYS A 474 21.06 3.12 -6.82
N LEU A 475 20.13 3.11 -5.86
CA LEU A 475 19.49 1.89 -5.37
C LEU A 475 18.64 1.24 -6.47
N ARG A 476 17.83 2.01 -7.21
CA ARG A 476 17.03 1.48 -8.31
C ARG A 476 17.91 0.91 -9.42
N GLN A 477 18.94 1.63 -9.88
CA GLN A 477 19.87 1.14 -10.89
C GLN A 477 20.54 -0.17 -10.47
N ARG A 478 20.97 -0.26 -9.21
CA ARG A 478 21.56 -1.49 -8.65
C ARG A 478 20.57 -2.65 -8.57
N LEU A 479 19.31 -2.40 -8.17
CA LEU A 479 18.26 -3.41 -8.17
C LEU A 479 17.87 -3.87 -9.59
N GLY A 480 17.74 -2.93 -10.54
CA GLY A 480 17.44 -3.23 -11.94
C GLY A 480 18.53 -4.08 -12.61
N ALA A 481 19.80 -3.89 -12.23
CA ALA A 481 20.91 -4.72 -12.68
C ALA A 481 20.84 -6.19 -12.18
N LEU A 482 20.06 -6.48 -11.14
CA LEU A 482 19.78 -7.84 -10.66
C LEU A 482 18.55 -8.46 -11.33
N SER A 483 17.68 -7.64 -11.93
CA SER A 483 16.51 -8.14 -12.63
C SER A 483 16.91 -8.89 -13.90
N THR A 484 16.20 -9.98 -14.15
CA THR A 484 16.31 -10.80 -15.34
C THR A 484 15.09 -10.59 -16.23
N THR A 485 15.27 -10.78 -17.53
CA THR A 485 14.16 -10.87 -18.49
C THR A 485 13.45 -12.23 -18.47
N GLN A 486 13.88 -13.15 -17.59
CA GLN A 486 13.27 -14.46 -17.45
C GLN A 486 11.95 -14.37 -16.67
N VAL A 487 11.00 -15.23 -17.05
CA VAL A 487 9.72 -15.41 -16.36
C VAL A 487 9.57 -16.86 -15.92
N ASP A 488 8.84 -17.09 -14.84
CA ASP A 488 8.52 -18.42 -14.35
C ASP A 488 7.43 -19.10 -15.19
N LEU A 489 7.09 -20.35 -14.86
CA LEU A 489 6.07 -21.15 -15.58
C LEU A 489 4.65 -20.55 -15.59
N ASN A 490 4.38 -19.50 -14.80
CA ASN A 490 3.11 -18.78 -14.74
C ASN A 490 3.21 -17.38 -15.37
N GLY A 491 4.40 -16.96 -15.82
CA GLY A 491 4.67 -15.61 -16.34
C GLY A 491 5.18 -14.62 -15.29
N ASP A 492 5.39 -15.03 -14.03
CA ASP A 492 5.88 -14.12 -12.98
C ASP A 492 7.37 -13.78 -13.21
N ARG A 493 7.75 -12.50 -13.06
CA ARG A 493 9.15 -12.03 -13.10
C ARG A 493 9.92 -12.41 -11.81
N ASP A 494 11.21 -12.10 -11.77
CA ASP A 494 12.03 -12.24 -10.56
C ASP A 494 11.62 -11.24 -9.45
N VAL A 495 12.12 -11.49 -8.23
CA VAL A 495 11.76 -10.70 -7.04
C VAL A 495 12.40 -9.30 -7.01
N PHE A 496 13.48 -9.05 -7.75
CA PHE A 496 14.14 -7.75 -7.76
C PHE A 496 13.29 -6.71 -8.50
N VAL A 497 12.49 -7.13 -9.50
CA VAL A 497 11.47 -6.29 -10.15
C VAL A 497 10.46 -5.73 -9.14
N ASP A 498 9.99 -6.54 -8.19
CA ASP A 498 9.06 -6.09 -7.15
C ASP A 498 9.69 -5.08 -6.18
N PHE A 499 11.00 -5.16 -5.96
CA PHE A 499 11.75 -4.19 -5.17
C PHE A 499 12.06 -2.91 -5.97
N GLU A 500 12.51 -3.03 -7.21
CA GLU A 500 12.74 -1.91 -8.14
C GLU A 500 11.47 -1.08 -8.31
N ASN A 501 10.33 -1.73 -8.57
CA ASN A 501 9.02 -1.08 -8.68
C ASN A 501 8.60 -0.33 -7.41
N ARG A 502 9.03 -0.78 -6.22
CA ARG A 502 8.75 -0.07 -4.96
C ARG A 502 9.65 1.14 -4.79
N VAL A 503 10.93 1.03 -5.14
CA VAL A 503 11.87 2.15 -5.12
C VAL A 503 11.42 3.21 -6.14
N SER A 504 11.15 2.81 -7.39
CA SER A 504 10.60 3.66 -8.48
C SER A 504 9.32 4.43 -8.07
N ARG A 505 8.41 3.82 -7.29
CA ARG A 505 7.21 4.52 -6.78
C ARG A 505 7.52 5.57 -5.70
N ILE A 506 8.56 5.36 -4.90
CA ILE A 506 9.02 6.33 -3.88
C ILE A 506 9.77 7.47 -4.57
N GLN A 507 10.64 7.12 -5.53
CA GLN A 507 11.28 7.97 -6.54
C GLN A 507 10.29 8.94 -7.21
N GLY A 508 9.33 8.41 -7.97
CA GLY A 508 8.33 9.21 -8.69
C GLY A 508 7.40 10.05 -7.81
N TRP A 509 7.33 9.77 -6.50
CA TRP A 509 6.60 10.63 -5.55
C TRP A 509 7.35 11.93 -5.27
N PHE A 510 8.68 11.89 -5.18
CA PHE A 510 9.52 13.05 -4.90
C PHE A 510 9.63 14.00 -6.12
N ASN A 511 9.73 13.47 -7.35
CA ASN A 511 10.08 14.23 -8.56
C ASN A 511 8.94 15.05 -9.25
N ARG A 512 7.96 15.58 -8.51
CA ARG A 512 6.78 16.29 -9.11
C ARG A 512 7.06 17.76 -9.45
N ASN A 513 6.94 18.14 -10.73
CA ASN A 513 7.05 19.55 -11.16
C ASN A 513 6.03 19.99 -12.23
N PHE A 514 5.38 21.12 -11.96
CA PHE A 514 4.56 21.95 -12.86
C PHE A 514 3.36 21.30 -13.56
N GLY A 515 2.65 22.11 -14.38
CA GLY A 515 1.39 21.76 -15.05
C GLY A 515 1.60 20.97 -16.35
N PRO A 516 0.73 21.12 -17.37
CA PRO A 516 0.69 20.21 -18.50
C PRO A 516 2.07 20.05 -19.18
N PRO A 517 2.55 18.81 -19.40
CA PRO A 517 3.90 18.56 -19.90
C PRO A 517 4.09 19.03 -21.35
N PHE A 518 3.01 19.24 -22.10
CA PHE A 518 3.04 19.69 -23.49
C PHE A 518 1.97 20.76 -23.75
N PRO A 519 2.17 21.66 -24.73
CA PRO A 519 1.15 22.64 -25.11
C PRO A 519 -0.12 21.98 -25.65
N ALA A 520 -1.23 22.70 -25.59
CA ALA A 520 -2.53 22.21 -26.05
C ALA A 520 -2.48 21.72 -27.51
N PHE A 521 -3.01 20.52 -27.73
CA PHE A 521 -3.04 19.83 -29.01
C PHE A 521 -4.48 19.75 -29.55
N SER A 522 -4.64 19.50 -30.85
CA SER A 522 -5.95 19.23 -31.44
C SER A 522 -6.27 17.74 -31.45
N LEU A 523 -7.50 17.38 -31.09
CA LEU A 523 -7.96 15.99 -31.02
C LEU A 523 -8.88 15.72 -32.21
N ASP A 524 -8.30 15.17 -33.28
CA ASP A 524 -9.03 14.76 -34.49
C ASP A 524 -9.28 13.25 -34.47
N LYS A 525 -10.55 12.85 -34.60
CA LYS A 525 -11.01 11.45 -34.71
C LYS A 525 -10.37 10.68 -35.87
N ASN A 526 -9.90 11.39 -36.90
CA ASN A 526 -9.24 10.80 -38.08
C ASN A 526 -7.72 10.63 -37.93
N SER A 527 -7.13 11.06 -36.79
CA SER A 527 -5.71 10.84 -36.50
C SER A 527 -5.42 9.35 -36.38
N SER A 528 -4.43 8.84 -37.13
CA SER A 528 -4.06 7.42 -37.11
C SER A 528 -3.71 6.90 -35.71
N ILE A 529 -3.07 7.72 -34.87
CA ILE A 529 -2.76 7.38 -33.48
C ILE A 529 -4.05 7.13 -32.69
N LEU A 530 -5.03 8.04 -32.82
CA LEU A 530 -6.29 7.95 -32.08
C LEU A 530 -7.21 6.87 -32.65
N THR A 531 -7.34 6.76 -33.98
CA THR A 531 -8.14 5.70 -34.62
C THR A 531 -7.65 4.31 -34.22
N SER A 532 -6.33 4.08 -34.20
CA SER A 532 -5.76 2.80 -33.73
C SER A 532 -6.00 2.56 -32.24
N ALA A 533 -5.86 3.57 -31.39
CA ALA A 533 -6.12 3.45 -29.96
C ALA A 533 -7.61 3.17 -29.66
N LEU A 534 -8.54 3.84 -30.34
CA LEU A 534 -9.98 3.61 -30.19
C LEU A 534 -10.40 2.23 -30.73
N ALA A 535 -9.81 1.76 -31.84
CA ALA A 535 -10.04 0.41 -32.34
C ALA A 535 -9.52 -0.67 -31.36
N ASN A 536 -8.34 -0.44 -30.77
CA ASN A 536 -7.78 -1.31 -29.72
C ASN A 536 -8.69 -1.31 -28.48
N LEU A 537 -9.15 -0.14 -28.01
CA LEU A 537 -10.04 -0.02 -26.86
C LEU A 537 -11.35 -0.81 -27.04
N THR A 538 -11.98 -0.70 -28.22
CA THR A 538 -13.17 -1.52 -28.55
C THR A 538 -12.83 -3.01 -28.50
N GLY A 539 -11.72 -3.43 -29.11
CA GLY A 539 -11.28 -4.84 -29.09
C GLY A 539 -11.03 -5.38 -27.68
N THR A 540 -10.37 -4.61 -26.81
CA THR A 540 -10.13 -4.98 -25.41
C THR A 540 -11.44 -5.08 -24.62
N PHE A 541 -12.40 -4.17 -24.83
CA PHE A 541 -13.73 -4.30 -24.21
C PHE A 541 -14.51 -5.51 -24.73
N ASP A 542 -14.52 -5.77 -26.04
CA ASP A 542 -15.19 -6.93 -26.63
C ASP A 542 -14.59 -8.26 -26.11
N GLU A 543 -13.27 -8.32 -25.95
CA GLU A 543 -12.57 -9.47 -25.37
C GLU A 543 -12.91 -9.66 -23.87
N GLN A 544 -12.85 -8.59 -23.08
CA GLN A 544 -13.21 -8.62 -21.65
C GLN A 544 -14.68 -9.01 -21.46
N ASN A 545 -15.58 -8.50 -22.30
CA ASN A 545 -17.01 -8.83 -22.30
C ASN A 545 -17.31 -10.27 -22.76
N THR A 546 -16.38 -10.91 -23.45
CA THR A 546 -16.49 -12.33 -23.86
C THR A 546 -15.95 -13.26 -22.78
N LYS A 547 -14.84 -12.90 -22.13
CA LYS A 547 -14.15 -13.76 -21.14
C LYS A 547 -14.68 -13.61 -19.72
N GLY A 548 -15.04 -12.40 -19.30
CA GLY A 548 -15.36 -12.07 -17.90
C GLY A 548 -14.16 -12.03 -16.95
N SER A 549 -12.94 -12.30 -17.42
CA SER A 549 -11.71 -12.20 -16.64
C SER A 549 -10.52 -11.87 -17.54
N GLY A 550 -9.56 -11.12 -16.99
CA GLY A 550 -8.40 -10.62 -17.73
C GLY A 550 -7.33 -10.00 -16.85
N SER A 551 -6.30 -9.45 -17.47
CA SER A 551 -5.19 -8.74 -16.79
C SER A 551 -5.64 -7.54 -15.95
N HIS A 552 -6.75 -6.93 -16.33
CA HIS A 552 -7.36 -5.77 -15.68
C HIS A 552 -8.38 -6.13 -14.59
N GLY A 553 -8.50 -7.43 -14.26
CA GLY A 553 -9.44 -7.95 -13.26
C GLY A 553 -10.67 -8.64 -13.85
N ASP A 554 -11.57 -9.03 -12.96
CA ASP A 554 -12.79 -9.77 -13.29
C ASP A 554 -13.97 -8.84 -13.57
N THR A 555 -14.85 -9.24 -14.48
CA THR A 555 -16.10 -8.56 -14.83
C THR A 555 -17.24 -9.58 -14.95
N THR A 556 -18.48 -9.12 -14.87
CA THR A 556 -19.67 -9.98 -14.90
C THR A 556 -20.53 -9.75 -16.15
N PRO A 557 -20.05 -10.07 -17.38
CA PRO A 557 -20.73 -9.73 -18.62
C PRO A 557 -22.14 -10.34 -18.76
N ASN A 558 -22.40 -11.47 -18.10
CA ASN A 558 -23.74 -12.06 -18.10
C ASN A 558 -24.79 -11.23 -17.32
N THR A 559 -24.35 -10.35 -16.41
CA THR A 559 -25.23 -9.62 -15.48
C THR A 559 -25.10 -8.09 -15.55
N THR A 560 -23.93 -7.54 -15.92
CA THR A 560 -23.65 -6.09 -15.99
C THR A 560 -23.86 -5.52 -17.40
N SER A 561 -24.78 -4.57 -17.53
CA SER A 561 -24.89 -3.70 -18.72
C SER A 561 -24.25 -2.35 -18.45
N PHE A 562 -23.42 -1.84 -19.37
CA PHE A 562 -22.69 -0.58 -19.16
C PHE A 562 -22.56 0.27 -20.42
N SER A 563 -22.24 1.55 -20.19
CA SER A 563 -21.98 2.57 -21.20
C SER A 563 -20.72 3.35 -20.83
N VAL A 564 -19.82 3.53 -21.81
CA VAL A 564 -18.59 4.31 -21.69
C VAL A 564 -18.65 5.49 -22.65
N SER A 565 -18.05 6.62 -22.28
CA SER A 565 -17.69 7.67 -23.24
C SER A 565 -16.35 8.33 -22.93
N LEU A 566 -15.68 8.82 -23.97
CA LEU A 566 -14.49 9.67 -23.88
C LEU A 566 -14.81 11.05 -24.47
N PHE A 567 -14.55 12.11 -23.73
CA PHE A 567 -14.85 13.49 -24.12
C PHE A 567 -13.63 14.39 -24.04
N SER A 568 -13.64 15.51 -24.78
CA SER A 568 -12.53 16.46 -24.79
C SER A 568 -13.02 17.88 -25.05
N THR A 569 -12.30 18.86 -24.52
CA THR A 569 -12.46 20.29 -24.84
C THR A 569 -11.45 20.80 -25.86
N ASN A 570 -10.48 19.96 -26.28
CA ASN A 570 -9.51 20.31 -27.32
C ASN A 570 -10.21 20.66 -28.65
N GLN A 571 -9.56 21.52 -29.44
CA GLN A 571 -10.00 21.86 -30.79
C GLN A 571 -9.86 20.65 -31.73
N GLY A 572 -10.67 20.61 -32.79
CA GLY A 572 -10.69 19.51 -33.77
C GLY A 572 -12.06 18.83 -33.86
N THR A 573 -12.15 17.73 -34.59
CA THR A 573 -13.41 17.01 -34.87
C THR A 573 -14.03 16.33 -33.63
N ALA A 574 -13.28 16.21 -32.53
CA ALA A 574 -13.81 15.80 -31.23
C ALA A 574 -14.64 16.88 -30.52
N SER A 575 -14.34 18.16 -30.74
CA SER A 575 -14.86 19.29 -29.96
C SER A 575 -16.38 19.51 -30.06
N PRO A 576 -17.03 19.43 -31.25
CA PRO A 576 -18.46 19.78 -31.41
C PRO A 576 -19.43 18.79 -30.75
N SER A 577 -19.00 17.54 -30.53
CA SER A 577 -19.82 16.48 -29.95
C SER A 577 -19.67 16.46 -28.41
N PRO A 578 -20.68 16.03 -27.63
CA PRO A 578 -20.53 15.79 -26.19
C PRO A 578 -19.35 14.88 -25.86
N PHE A 579 -19.12 13.85 -26.69
CA PHE A 579 -18.00 12.92 -26.60
C PHE A 579 -17.44 12.58 -27.99
N PHE A 580 -16.19 12.14 -28.07
CA PHE A 580 -15.56 11.71 -29.32
C PHE A 580 -15.64 10.20 -29.57
N PHE A 581 -15.78 9.41 -28.51
CA PHE A 581 -15.99 7.96 -28.51
C PHE A 581 -17.08 7.59 -27.50
N ASP A 582 -17.90 6.60 -27.83
CA ASP A 582 -18.85 5.92 -26.96
C ASP A 582 -18.82 4.41 -27.21
N TYR A 583 -19.01 3.61 -26.16
CA TYR A 583 -19.10 2.16 -26.21
C TYR A 583 -20.23 1.67 -25.30
N HIS A 584 -20.97 0.66 -25.75
CA HIS A 584 -22.15 0.15 -25.05
C HIS A 584 -22.18 -1.36 -25.03
N TYR A 585 -22.37 -1.93 -23.85
CA TYR A 585 -22.57 -3.36 -23.66
C TYR A 585 -23.88 -3.64 -22.93
N THR A 586 -24.62 -4.63 -23.42
CA THR A 586 -25.90 -5.07 -22.85
C THR A 586 -25.76 -6.52 -22.41
N ALA A 587 -25.84 -6.76 -21.10
CA ALA A 587 -25.85 -8.10 -20.55
C ALA A 587 -27.13 -8.86 -20.95
N PRO A 588 -27.04 -10.17 -21.24
CA PRO A 588 -28.20 -11.04 -21.48
C PRO A 588 -29.26 -10.96 -20.37
N SER A 589 -28.86 -10.77 -19.11
CA SER A 589 -29.78 -10.62 -17.98
C SER A 589 -30.80 -9.49 -18.13
N LEU A 590 -30.46 -8.40 -18.83
CA LEU A 590 -31.35 -7.24 -19.00
C LEU A 590 -32.62 -7.60 -19.78
N GLN A 591 -32.56 -8.64 -20.62
CA GLN A 591 -33.72 -9.18 -21.36
C GLN A 591 -34.81 -9.72 -20.43
N ASN A 592 -34.44 -10.14 -19.23
CA ASN A 592 -35.37 -10.61 -18.20
C ASN A 592 -35.93 -9.46 -17.33
N SER A 593 -35.48 -8.22 -17.55
CA SER A 593 -36.01 -7.06 -16.82
C SER A 593 -37.41 -6.69 -17.30
N SER A 594 -38.22 -6.18 -16.37
CA SER A 594 -39.60 -5.77 -16.65
C SER A 594 -39.74 -4.41 -17.36
N ASN A 595 -38.63 -3.79 -17.81
CA ASN A 595 -38.62 -2.43 -18.34
C ASN A 595 -38.59 -2.37 -19.88
N LYS A 596 -38.94 -1.22 -20.45
CA LYS A 596 -38.97 -0.97 -21.90
C LYS A 596 -37.59 -0.87 -22.54
N ILE A 597 -36.54 -0.52 -21.80
CA ILE A 597 -35.16 -0.56 -22.30
C ILE A 597 -34.66 -2.00 -22.23
N GLN A 598 -34.29 -2.51 -23.40
CA GLN A 598 -33.74 -3.85 -23.61
C GLN A 598 -32.28 -3.79 -24.09
N HIS A 599 -31.74 -2.59 -24.36
CA HIS A 599 -30.38 -2.35 -24.83
C HIS A 599 -29.80 -1.06 -24.23
N ALA A 600 -28.59 -1.14 -23.68
CA ALA A 600 -27.81 0.03 -23.26
C ALA A 600 -27.40 0.88 -24.47
N ASN A 601 -27.44 2.20 -24.31
CA ASN A 601 -27.07 3.19 -25.34
C ASN A 601 -26.77 4.56 -24.70
N ARG A 602 -26.25 5.50 -25.49
CA ARG A 602 -25.86 6.86 -25.10
C ARG A 602 -26.92 7.72 -24.41
N ASP A 603 -28.18 7.33 -24.54
CA ASP A 603 -29.36 8.02 -24.02
C ASP A 603 -30.02 7.29 -22.84
N SER A 604 -29.46 6.15 -22.44
CA SER A 604 -29.91 5.36 -21.28
C SER A 604 -29.56 6.09 -19.98
N ILE A 605 -30.57 6.31 -19.15
CA ILE A 605 -30.41 6.95 -17.85
C ILE A 605 -30.05 5.91 -16.80
N TYR A 606 -28.94 6.13 -16.12
CA TYR A 606 -28.47 5.33 -14.99
C TYR A 606 -28.61 6.13 -13.70
N ARG A 607 -28.68 5.42 -12.55
CA ARG A 607 -28.46 6.05 -11.25
C ARG A 607 -26.97 6.26 -11.05
N ILE A 608 -26.55 7.45 -10.60
CA ILE A 608 -25.12 7.82 -10.48
C ILE A 608 -24.62 7.98 -9.04
N GLY A 609 -25.48 7.76 -8.04
CA GLY A 609 -25.08 7.67 -6.63
C GLY A 609 -24.23 8.85 -6.17
N GLY A 610 -23.07 8.54 -5.59
CA GLY A 610 -22.09 9.48 -5.06
C GLY A 610 -21.49 10.46 -6.07
N LEU A 611 -21.62 10.25 -7.39
CA LEU A 611 -21.25 11.31 -8.36
C LEU A 611 -22.07 12.60 -8.15
N THR A 612 -23.24 12.50 -7.49
CA THR A 612 -23.99 13.66 -6.98
C THR A 612 -23.11 14.63 -6.18
N GLN A 613 -22.14 14.13 -5.43
CA GLN A 613 -21.27 14.96 -4.58
C GLN A 613 -20.43 15.96 -5.38
N ILE A 614 -19.98 15.59 -6.59
CA ILE A 614 -19.30 16.53 -7.51
C ILE A 614 -20.24 17.70 -7.84
N PHE A 615 -21.51 17.42 -8.18
CA PHE A 615 -22.51 18.44 -8.47
C PHE A 615 -22.85 19.29 -7.24
N THR A 616 -22.84 18.72 -6.04
CA THR A 616 -23.04 19.47 -4.79
C THR A 616 -21.88 20.41 -4.46
N VAL A 617 -20.62 19.97 -4.60
CA VAL A 617 -19.46 20.89 -4.49
C VAL A 617 -19.52 21.96 -5.57
N TRP A 618 -19.82 21.58 -6.82
CA TRP A 618 -19.91 22.54 -7.93
C TRP A 618 -21.00 23.59 -7.70
N THR A 619 -22.17 23.18 -7.22
CA THR A 619 -23.28 24.09 -6.88
C THR A 619 -22.88 25.06 -5.75
N SER A 620 -22.19 24.55 -4.71
CA SER A 620 -21.63 25.40 -3.65
C SER A 620 -20.65 26.44 -4.19
N LEU A 621 -19.75 26.03 -5.10
CA LEU A 621 -18.76 26.91 -5.72
C LEU A 621 -19.36 27.98 -6.64
N VAL A 622 -20.46 27.68 -7.33
CA VAL A 622 -21.18 28.64 -8.18
C VAL A 622 -21.90 29.69 -7.33
N GLU A 623 -22.54 29.30 -6.21
CA GLU A 623 -23.32 30.24 -5.39
C GLU A 623 -22.49 31.03 -4.36
N ALA A 624 -21.52 30.39 -3.71
CA ALA A 624 -20.82 30.96 -2.55
C ALA A 624 -19.33 31.26 -2.81
N GLY A 625 -18.81 30.91 -3.98
CA GLY A 625 -17.37 30.94 -4.24
C GLY A 625 -16.63 29.84 -3.45
N ASP A 626 -15.30 29.91 -3.43
CA ASP A 626 -14.44 28.98 -2.67
C ASP A 626 -13.97 29.54 -1.32
N ALA A 627 -14.16 30.84 -1.06
CA ALA A 627 -13.90 31.44 0.25
C ALA A 627 -14.69 30.78 1.39
N ILE A 628 -15.88 30.24 1.09
CA ILE A 628 -16.73 29.50 2.04
C ILE A 628 -16.03 28.27 2.64
N TRP A 629 -15.02 27.69 1.97
CA TRP A 629 -14.33 26.49 2.47
C TRP A 629 -13.67 26.70 3.85
N HIS A 630 -13.35 27.93 4.21
CA HIS A 630 -12.74 28.28 5.50
C HIS A 630 -13.77 28.64 6.58
N ASP A 631 -15.05 28.79 6.24
CA ASP A 631 -16.09 29.08 7.22
C ASP A 631 -16.43 27.85 8.07
N PRO A 632 -16.64 28.01 9.39
CA PRO A 632 -17.18 26.93 10.22
C PRO A 632 -18.63 26.66 9.83
N VAL A 633 -19.04 25.38 9.85
CA VAL A 633 -20.40 24.97 9.42
C VAL A 633 -21.50 25.63 10.27
N THR A 634 -21.20 25.95 11.52
CA THR A 634 -22.06 26.63 12.49
C THR A 634 -22.37 28.08 12.14
N LYS A 635 -21.61 28.71 11.22
CA LYS A 635 -21.95 30.02 10.63
C LYS A 635 -23.28 29.98 9.88
N TYR A 636 -23.57 28.83 9.24
CA TYR A 636 -24.75 28.62 8.41
C TYR A 636 -25.81 27.75 9.10
N LEU A 637 -25.36 26.85 9.99
CA LEU A 637 -26.19 25.90 10.75
C LEU A 637 -25.88 26.02 12.26
N PRO A 638 -26.19 27.16 12.91
CA PRO A 638 -25.95 27.37 14.34
C PRO A 638 -26.71 26.38 15.25
N GLU A 639 -27.72 25.70 14.73
CA GLU A 639 -28.44 24.62 15.39
C GLU A 639 -27.49 23.49 15.83
N LEU A 640 -26.48 23.15 15.01
CA LEU A 640 -25.53 22.06 15.28
C LEU A 640 -24.74 22.30 16.58
N ALA A 641 -24.16 23.50 16.75
CA ALA A 641 -23.49 23.88 18.00
C ALA A 641 -24.46 24.06 19.17
N THR A 642 -25.69 24.50 18.91
CA THR A 642 -26.69 24.69 19.97
C THR A 642 -27.10 23.36 20.61
N ILE A 643 -27.15 22.29 19.82
CA ILE A 643 -27.48 20.93 20.29
C ILE A 643 -26.32 20.31 21.08
N THR A 644 -25.05 20.55 20.69
CA THR A 644 -23.89 19.96 21.39
C THR A 644 -23.36 20.80 22.56
N LYS A 645 -23.79 22.05 22.72
CA LYS A 645 -23.43 22.91 23.87
C LYS A 645 -23.80 22.31 25.23
N THR A 646 -24.84 21.49 25.31
CA THR A 646 -25.22 20.74 26.53
C THR A 646 -24.41 19.45 26.73
N ALA A 647 -23.69 18.99 25.71
CA ALA A 647 -22.92 17.74 25.71
C ALA A 647 -21.41 17.95 25.94
N ASN A 648 -20.91 19.19 25.80
CA ASN A 648 -19.54 19.60 26.09
C ASN A 648 -18.47 18.85 25.26
N ALA A 649 -18.60 18.90 23.93
CA ALA A 649 -17.70 18.23 22.98
C ALA A 649 -16.19 18.53 23.19
N LYS A 650 -15.84 19.71 23.68
CA LYS A 650 -14.46 20.10 24.01
C LYS A 650 -13.86 19.33 25.20
N GLN A 651 -14.69 18.64 26.00
CA GLN A 651 -14.26 17.75 27.09
C GLN A 651 -14.40 16.26 26.75
N ASP A 652 -15.32 15.89 25.85
CA ASP A 652 -15.48 14.51 25.35
C ASP A 652 -15.56 14.47 23.82
N PRO A 653 -14.43 14.69 23.12
CA PRO A 653 -14.34 14.63 21.65
C PRO A 653 -14.41 13.19 21.11
N VAL A 654 -14.55 12.19 21.98
CA VAL A 654 -14.78 10.78 21.60
C VAL A 654 -16.27 10.51 21.41
N ARG A 655 -17.13 11.19 22.17
CA ARG A 655 -18.59 11.01 22.09
C ARG A 655 -19.34 12.09 21.34
N TYR A 656 -18.74 13.27 21.13
CA TYR A 656 -19.44 14.39 20.52
C TYR A 656 -18.58 15.10 19.48
N VAL A 657 -19.19 15.40 18.34
CA VAL A 657 -18.59 16.23 17.30
C VAL A 657 -18.52 17.68 17.80
N ASP A 658 -17.34 18.30 17.69
CA ASP A 658 -17.22 19.74 17.83
C ASP A 658 -17.54 20.43 16.48
N TRP A 659 -18.80 20.84 16.35
CA TRP A 659 -19.29 21.52 15.15
C TRP A 659 -18.71 22.93 14.97
N GLU A 660 -18.08 23.54 15.98
CA GLU A 660 -17.42 24.84 15.84
C GLU A 660 -16.09 24.73 15.07
N ASP A 661 -15.44 23.56 15.12
CA ASP A 661 -14.14 23.30 14.47
C ASP A 661 -14.25 22.70 13.06
N ILE A 662 -15.44 22.21 12.65
CA ILE A 662 -15.67 21.70 11.29
C ILE A 662 -15.94 22.85 10.31
N THR A 663 -15.20 22.89 9.21
CA THR A 663 -15.41 23.85 8.11
C THR A 663 -16.21 23.29 6.94
N VAL A 664 -16.79 24.17 6.12
CA VAL A 664 -17.50 23.76 4.89
C VAL A 664 -16.58 23.03 3.91
N GLY A 665 -15.30 23.42 3.85
CA GLY A 665 -14.30 22.74 3.02
C GLY A 665 -14.04 21.30 3.50
N GLN A 666 -13.97 21.08 4.80
CA GLN A 666 -13.80 19.73 5.37
C GLN A 666 -15.00 18.81 5.09
N LEU A 667 -16.23 19.35 5.01
CA LEU A 667 -17.38 18.58 4.51
C LEU A 667 -17.17 18.17 3.04
N ALA A 668 -16.85 19.15 2.18
CA ALA A 668 -16.71 18.98 0.73
C ALA A 668 -15.51 18.11 0.30
N SER A 669 -14.55 17.86 1.19
CA SER A 669 -13.34 17.03 0.97
C SER A 669 -13.29 15.75 1.81
N HIS A 670 -14.38 15.38 2.49
CA HIS A 670 -14.40 14.25 3.44
C HIS A 670 -13.37 14.32 4.59
N MET A 671 -12.82 15.51 4.87
CA MET A 671 -11.88 15.75 5.96
C MET A 671 -12.56 16.16 7.27
N ALA A 672 -13.90 16.12 7.36
CA ALA A 672 -14.66 16.52 8.55
C ALA A 672 -14.65 15.50 9.69
N GLY A 673 -14.13 14.28 9.48
CA GLY A 673 -14.08 13.24 10.51
C GLY A 673 -15.45 12.65 10.91
N LEU A 674 -16.49 12.89 10.11
CA LEU A 674 -17.86 12.45 10.36
C LEU A 674 -18.11 10.99 9.98
N SER A 675 -19.21 10.41 10.49
CA SER A 675 -19.68 9.09 10.08
C SER A 675 -20.03 9.03 8.59
N ARG A 676 -19.94 7.83 8.01
CA ARG A 676 -20.22 7.58 6.59
C ARG A 676 -21.65 7.96 6.24
N ASP A 677 -22.59 7.40 6.99
CA ASP A 677 -24.03 7.46 6.78
C ASP A 677 -24.67 7.68 8.17
N TYR A 678 -25.65 8.58 8.30
CA TYR A 678 -26.30 8.81 9.61
C TYR A 678 -27.31 7.73 9.95
N CYS A 679 -27.75 6.99 8.93
CA CYS A 679 -28.65 5.86 9.05
C CYS A 679 -28.27 4.75 8.06
N VAL A 680 -27.75 3.66 8.59
CA VAL A 680 -27.72 2.37 7.90
C VAL A 680 -28.55 1.38 8.70
N ASP A 681 -29.28 0.52 8.02
CA ASP A 681 -29.84 -0.66 8.65
C ASP A 681 -28.69 -1.52 9.18
N GLY A 682 -28.58 -1.67 10.50
CA GLY A 682 -27.50 -2.43 11.10
C GLY A 682 -27.50 -3.89 10.63
N ILE A 683 -26.31 -4.50 10.59
CA ILE A 683 -26.02 -5.87 10.11
C ILE A 683 -26.98 -6.96 10.61
N GLY A 684 -27.70 -6.72 11.73
CA GLY A 684 -28.85 -7.51 12.18
C GLY A 684 -29.96 -7.72 11.14
N LYS A 685 -30.12 -6.81 10.17
CA LYS A 685 -31.06 -6.95 9.05
C LYS A 685 -30.47 -7.67 7.83
N GLU A 686 -29.15 -7.81 7.77
CA GLU A 686 -28.44 -8.57 6.73
C GLU A 686 -28.36 -10.07 7.08
N GLY A 687 -28.89 -10.46 8.25
CA GLY A 687 -28.97 -11.84 8.72
C GLY A 687 -28.02 -12.17 9.87
N TYR A 688 -27.07 -11.28 10.19
CA TYR A 688 -26.09 -11.50 11.26
C TYR A 688 -26.71 -11.33 12.66
N GLY A 689 -26.50 -12.29 13.54
CA GLY A 689 -27.18 -12.36 14.84
C GLY A 689 -26.26 -12.63 16.02
N ILE A 690 -26.86 -13.14 17.10
CA ILE A 690 -26.14 -13.56 18.31
C ILE A 690 -25.16 -14.69 17.99
N ASP A 691 -25.52 -15.57 17.06
CA ASP A 691 -24.70 -16.69 16.62
C ASP A 691 -23.43 -16.25 15.87
N ASP A 692 -23.42 -15.03 15.31
CA ASP A 692 -22.25 -14.36 14.70
C ASP A 692 -21.44 -13.53 15.72
N GLY A 693 -21.75 -13.67 17.01
CA GLY A 693 -21.05 -12.98 18.10
C GLY A 693 -21.57 -11.57 18.42
N LEU A 694 -22.68 -11.13 17.83
CA LEU A 694 -23.29 -9.84 18.14
C LEU A 694 -24.07 -9.89 19.47
N PRO A 695 -24.15 -8.77 20.23
CA PRO A 695 -24.93 -8.74 21.45
C PRO A 695 -26.44 -8.89 21.17
N PRO A 696 -27.23 -9.48 22.09
CA PRO A 696 -28.68 -9.55 21.95
C PRO A 696 -29.31 -8.15 21.80
N SER A 697 -30.10 -7.95 20.75
CA SER A 697 -30.80 -6.69 20.51
C SER A 697 -31.98 -6.55 21.49
N ASN A 698 -31.95 -5.50 22.33
CA ASN A 698 -32.98 -5.22 23.35
C ASN A 698 -34.31 -4.65 22.78
N GLY A 699 -34.63 -4.90 21.50
CA GLY A 699 -35.86 -4.41 20.85
C GLY A 699 -35.90 -2.90 20.59
N SER A 700 -35.12 -2.11 21.32
CA SER A 700 -34.68 -0.78 20.91
C SER A 700 -33.62 -0.90 19.81
N SER A 701 -34.00 -1.46 18.66
CA SER A 701 -33.31 -1.13 17.42
C SER A 701 -33.19 0.38 17.37
N GLY A 702 -31.99 0.89 17.09
CA GLY A 702 -31.75 2.31 16.81
C GLY A 702 -32.49 2.69 15.55
N THR A 703 -33.80 2.86 15.66
CA THR A 703 -34.66 3.12 14.52
C THR A 703 -34.39 4.54 14.09
N CYS A 704 -33.62 4.68 13.01
CA CYS A 704 -33.78 5.83 12.15
C CYS A 704 -35.24 5.82 11.69
N ARG A 705 -36.09 6.51 12.43
CA ARG A 705 -37.41 6.85 11.93
C ARG A 705 -37.18 7.92 10.90
N ALA A 706 -37.16 7.52 9.63
CA ALA A 706 -37.20 8.40 8.45
C ALA A 706 -38.51 9.24 8.36
N ASN A 707 -39.20 9.41 9.49
CA ASN A 707 -40.42 10.18 9.69
C ASN A 707 -40.15 11.58 10.26
N ASN A 708 -38.89 11.95 10.53
CA ASN A 708 -38.52 13.35 10.75
C ASN A 708 -38.47 14.07 9.39
N SER A 709 -39.65 14.30 8.80
CA SER A 709 -39.85 14.98 7.50
C SER A 709 -39.56 16.49 7.53
N SER A 710 -38.77 16.96 8.49
CA SER A 710 -38.33 18.34 8.61
C SER A 710 -36.81 18.41 8.80
N GLN A 711 -36.17 19.37 8.12
CA GLN A 711 -34.73 19.62 8.18
C GLN A 711 -34.22 19.79 9.62
N ALA A 712 -34.99 20.45 10.50
CA ALA A 712 -34.65 20.59 11.92
C ALA A 712 -34.59 19.22 12.65
N GLY A 713 -35.52 18.31 12.33
CA GLY A 713 -35.52 16.95 12.87
C GLY A 713 -34.38 16.07 12.32
N SER A 714 -33.91 16.34 11.10
CA SER A 714 -32.69 15.71 10.55
C SER A 714 -31.44 16.27 11.23
N LEU A 715 -31.27 17.60 11.30
CA LEU A 715 -30.15 18.26 11.97
C LEU A 715 -30.01 17.83 13.44
N ALA A 716 -31.13 17.61 14.15
CA ALA A 716 -31.14 17.08 15.51
C ALA A 716 -30.51 15.68 15.65
N VAL A 717 -30.68 14.81 14.64
CA VAL A 717 -30.07 13.47 14.58
C VAL A 717 -28.61 13.55 14.14
N LEU A 718 -28.30 14.39 13.15
CA LEU A 718 -26.94 14.60 12.67
C LEU A 718 -26.02 15.15 13.78
N ALA A 719 -26.50 16.13 14.56
CA ALA A 719 -25.75 16.74 15.65
C ALA A 719 -25.37 15.77 16.79
N GLN A 720 -26.05 14.62 16.88
CA GLN A 720 -25.83 13.57 17.88
C GLN A 720 -24.98 12.39 17.36
N GLN A 721 -24.49 12.46 16.12
CA GLN A 721 -23.59 11.44 15.57
C GLN A 721 -22.25 11.42 16.32
N LEU A 722 -21.65 10.24 16.41
CA LEU A 722 -20.30 10.07 16.95
C LEU A 722 -19.27 10.55 15.91
N PRO A 723 -18.20 11.26 16.31
CA PRO A 723 -17.06 11.51 15.45
C PRO A 723 -16.33 10.19 15.17
N VAL A 724 -15.79 10.05 13.96
CA VAL A 724 -14.91 8.93 13.56
C VAL A 724 -13.44 9.31 13.72
N ALA A 725 -13.09 10.57 13.46
CA ALA A 725 -11.78 11.16 13.74
C ALA A 725 -11.93 12.67 14.01
N PRO A 726 -10.90 13.34 14.54
CA PRO A 726 -10.90 14.80 14.60
C PRO A 726 -10.87 15.43 13.18
N PRO A 727 -11.49 16.60 12.97
CA PRO A 727 -11.48 17.27 11.68
C PRO A 727 -10.07 17.57 11.19
N GLY A 728 -9.83 17.40 9.89
CA GLY A 728 -8.54 17.66 9.24
C GLY A 728 -7.46 16.56 9.41
N VAL A 729 -7.69 15.53 10.23
CA VAL A 729 -6.66 14.50 10.51
C VAL A 729 -6.53 13.45 9.40
N THR A 730 -7.65 12.91 8.92
CA THR A 730 -7.64 11.79 7.96
C THR A 730 -8.92 11.80 7.11
N PRO A 731 -8.87 11.43 5.82
CA PRO A 731 -10.05 11.37 4.97
C PRO A 731 -10.99 10.23 5.36
N ILE A 732 -12.27 10.55 5.60
CA ILE A 732 -13.34 9.60 5.92
C ILE A 732 -14.56 9.93 5.05
N TYR A 733 -14.83 9.06 4.07
CA TYR A 733 -15.97 9.20 3.16
C TYR A 733 -17.27 9.37 3.97
N SER A 734 -18.03 10.44 3.67
CA SER A 734 -19.21 10.82 4.44
C SER A 734 -20.30 11.43 3.55
N ASN A 735 -21.42 10.70 3.41
CA ASN A 735 -22.67 11.20 2.84
C ASN A 735 -23.34 12.22 3.77
N VAL A 736 -23.17 12.04 5.09
CA VAL A 736 -23.59 13.00 6.12
C VAL A 736 -22.99 14.39 5.87
N GLY A 737 -21.69 14.46 5.58
CA GLY A 737 -21.04 15.73 5.27
C GLY A 737 -21.68 16.43 4.06
N PHE A 738 -22.10 15.67 3.05
CA PHE A 738 -22.76 16.19 1.86
C PHE A 738 -24.23 16.58 2.07
N GLN A 739 -24.97 15.87 2.94
CA GLN A 739 -26.28 16.32 3.41
C GLN A 739 -26.19 17.68 4.11
N ILE A 740 -25.21 17.85 5.01
CA ILE A 740 -24.97 19.12 5.71
C ILE A 740 -24.58 20.21 4.72
N LEU A 741 -23.71 19.92 3.75
CA LEU A 741 -23.32 20.86 2.68
C LEU A 741 -24.54 21.30 1.85
N GLY A 742 -25.46 20.39 1.54
CA GLY A 742 -26.74 20.74 0.90
C GLY A 742 -27.57 21.71 1.73
N TYR A 743 -27.73 21.46 3.03
CA TYR A 743 -28.44 22.38 3.94
C TYR A 743 -27.75 23.75 4.06
N ILE A 744 -26.42 23.83 3.94
CA ILE A 744 -25.69 25.10 3.87
C ILE A 744 -26.06 25.87 2.59
N ILE A 745 -26.11 25.20 1.44
CA ILE A 745 -26.56 25.82 0.17
C ILE A 745 -28.01 26.33 0.29
N GLU A 746 -28.91 25.56 0.90
CA GLU A 746 -30.29 25.98 1.16
C GLU A 746 -30.39 27.19 2.10
N ARG A 747 -29.56 27.24 3.15
CA ARG A 747 -29.48 28.38 4.09
C ARG A 747 -28.94 29.65 3.41
N ILE A 748 -28.00 29.53 2.48
CA ILE A 748 -27.41 30.66 1.75
C ILE A 748 -28.39 31.21 0.70
N THR A 749 -29.09 30.34 -0.02
CA THR A 749 -29.93 30.71 -1.17
C THR A 749 -31.40 30.97 -0.82
N GLY A 750 -31.88 30.42 0.31
CA GLY A 750 -33.29 30.40 0.67
C GLY A 750 -34.15 29.48 -0.20
N GLN A 751 -33.54 28.61 -1.01
CA GLN A 751 -34.21 27.72 -1.96
C GLN A 751 -33.85 26.25 -1.67
N PRO A 752 -34.71 25.27 -1.99
CA PRO A 752 -34.36 23.85 -1.90
C PRO A 752 -33.15 23.50 -2.76
N PHE A 753 -32.29 22.58 -2.30
CA PHE A 753 -31.07 22.20 -3.03
C PHE A 753 -31.35 21.73 -4.47
N SER A 754 -32.48 21.05 -4.70
CA SER A 754 -32.96 20.64 -6.03
C SER A 754 -33.03 21.82 -7.01
N ASP A 755 -33.57 22.94 -6.55
CA ASP A 755 -33.93 24.09 -7.37
C ASP A 755 -32.69 24.94 -7.67
N VAL A 756 -31.74 24.99 -6.73
CA VAL A 756 -30.42 25.59 -6.91
C VAL A 756 -29.61 24.77 -7.92
N LEU A 757 -29.49 23.45 -7.74
CA LEU A 757 -28.78 22.56 -8.68
C LEU A 757 -29.37 22.65 -10.10
N GLU A 758 -30.69 22.59 -10.21
CA GLU A 758 -31.44 22.71 -11.46
C GLU A 758 -31.19 24.05 -12.16
N SER A 759 -31.25 25.17 -11.43
CA SER A 759 -31.13 26.52 -12.00
C SER A 759 -29.69 26.98 -12.24
N ARG A 760 -28.71 26.46 -11.49
CA ARG A 760 -27.29 26.86 -11.58
C ARG A 760 -26.43 25.94 -12.42
N ILE A 761 -26.73 24.63 -12.45
CA ILE A 761 -25.91 23.64 -13.17
C ILE A 761 -26.69 23.02 -14.33
N LEU A 762 -27.84 22.40 -14.06
CA LEU A 762 -28.50 21.53 -15.05
C LEU A 762 -29.09 22.30 -16.23
N LYS A 763 -29.86 23.36 -15.99
CA LYS A 763 -30.43 24.21 -17.05
C LYS A 763 -29.37 24.99 -17.84
N PRO A 764 -28.40 25.70 -17.22
CA PRO A 764 -27.37 26.42 -17.97
C PRO A 764 -26.52 25.54 -18.89
N LEU A 765 -26.31 24.27 -18.53
CA LEU A 765 -25.57 23.30 -19.34
C LEU A 765 -26.47 22.40 -20.21
N SER A 766 -27.79 22.63 -20.21
CA SER A 766 -28.78 21.85 -20.97
C SER A 766 -28.76 20.34 -20.68
N LEU A 767 -28.51 19.94 -19.42
CA LEU A 767 -28.43 18.55 -18.96
C LEU A 767 -29.83 17.94 -18.77
N THR A 768 -30.58 17.85 -19.87
CA THR A 768 -32.03 17.53 -19.87
C THR A 768 -32.38 16.10 -19.44
N LYS A 769 -31.40 15.20 -19.30
CA LYS A 769 -31.60 13.81 -18.83
C LYS A 769 -30.92 13.56 -17.48
N THR A 770 -30.49 14.63 -16.82
CA THR A 770 -29.89 14.61 -15.48
C THR A 770 -30.88 15.18 -14.49
N SER A 771 -31.09 14.49 -13.37
CA SER A 771 -32.03 14.96 -12.33
C SER A 771 -31.69 14.40 -10.96
N LEU A 772 -32.05 15.16 -9.91
CA LEU A 772 -31.94 14.72 -8.51
C LEU A 772 -33.05 13.75 -8.10
N HIS A 773 -34.15 13.72 -8.86
CA HIS A 773 -35.31 12.86 -8.61
C HIS A 773 -35.39 11.77 -9.68
N THR A 774 -36.07 10.66 -9.36
CA THR A 774 -36.34 9.58 -10.32
C THR A 774 -37.06 10.15 -11.56
N PRO A 775 -36.60 9.85 -12.80
CA PRO A 775 -37.23 10.34 -14.02
C PRO A 775 -38.73 10.03 -14.08
N SER A 776 -39.53 11.02 -14.52
CA SER A 776 -41.00 10.92 -14.60
C SER A 776 -41.50 9.84 -15.56
N SER A 777 -40.69 9.45 -16.54
CA SER A 777 -40.89 8.24 -17.34
C SER A 777 -39.73 7.26 -17.15
N SER A 778 -40.03 6.05 -16.67
CA SER A 778 -39.07 4.94 -16.59
C SER A 778 -38.66 4.39 -17.96
N SER A 779 -39.31 4.82 -19.06
CA SER A 779 -39.01 4.38 -20.43
C SER A 779 -37.59 4.66 -20.90
N SER A 780 -36.88 5.58 -20.23
CA SER A 780 -35.50 5.95 -20.54
C SER A 780 -34.50 5.53 -19.46
N GLY A 781 -34.96 4.88 -18.38
CA GLY A 781 -34.08 4.34 -17.33
C GLY A 781 -33.62 2.92 -17.65
N LEU A 782 -32.33 2.64 -17.48
CA LEU A 782 -31.83 1.27 -17.53
C LEU A 782 -32.04 0.64 -16.14
N ILE A 783 -32.94 -0.33 -16.04
CA ILE A 783 -33.32 -0.97 -14.76
C ILE A 783 -32.99 -2.46 -14.87
N PRO A 784 -31.95 -2.97 -14.21
CA PRO A 784 -31.43 -4.32 -14.46
C PRO A 784 -32.34 -5.44 -13.91
N THR A 785 -33.25 -5.11 -12.98
CA THR A 785 -34.22 -6.06 -12.40
C THR A 785 -35.63 -5.47 -12.35
N ASN A 786 -36.03 -4.93 -11.18
CA ASN A 786 -37.25 -4.18 -10.96
C ASN A 786 -36.91 -2.89 -10.18
N PRO A 787 -37.79 -1.86 -10.19
CA PRO A 787 -37.46 -0.57 -9.61
C PRO A 787 -37.17 -0.56 -8.10
N ARG A 788 -37.69 -1.53 -7.34
CA ARG A 788 -37.46 -1.67 -5.90
C ARG A 788 -36.12 -2.37 -5.62
N THR A 789 -35.90 -3.56 -6.18
CA THR A 789 -34.68 -4.36 -5.93
C THR A 789 -33.42 -3.65 -6.42
N SER A 790 -33.47 -2.99 -7.58
CA SER A 790 -32.33 -2.24 -8.12
C SER A 790 -31.97 -0.96 -7.34
N GLY A 791 -32.87 -0.47 -6.47
CA GLY A 791 -32.75 0.85 -5.84
C GLY A 791 -33.11 2.02 -6.77
N TRP A 792 -33.68 1.77 -7.95
CA TRP A 792 -34.11 2.83 -8.88
C TRP A 792 -35.20 3.74 -8.28
N SER A 793 -36.13 3.21 -7.50
CA SER A 793 -37.19 3.98 -6.85
C SER A 793 -36.79 4.60 -5.51
N ASN A 794 -35.55 4.43 -5.06
CA ASN A 794 -35.10 4.94 -3.76
C ASN A 794 -34.93 6.47 -3.83
N GLN A 795 -35.62 7.18 -2.92
CA GLN A 795 -35.48 8.62 -2.69
C GLN A 795 -34.72 8.84 -1.39
N TYR A 796 -33.50 9.36 -1.45
CA TYR A 796 -32.63 9.50 -0.27
C TYR A 796 -32.91 10.78 0.54
N THR A 797 -33.97 11.53 0.19
CA THR A 797 -34.50 12.71 0.90
C THR A 797 -33.41 13.67 1.44
N GLY A 798 -33.04 13.57 2.71
CA GLY A 798 -31.97 14.40 3.31
C GLY A 798 -30.59 14.18 2.69
N GLU A 799 -30.23 12.95 2.32
CA GLU A 799 -28.99 12.61 1.60
C GLU A 799 -29.12 12.76 0.08
N ALA A 800 -30.16 13.47 -0.40
CA ALA A 800 -30.26 13.79 -1.82
C ALA A 800 -29.00 14.50 -2.38
N PRO A 801 -28.39 15.50 -1.69
CA PRO A 801 -27.14 16.12 -2.12
C PRO A 801 -25.90 15.20 -2.06
N ALA A 802 -26.03 13.97 -1.56
CA ALA A 802 -24.95 12.99 -1.51
C ALA A 802 -25.11 11.88 -2.55
N LEU A 803 -26.33 11.38 -2.80
CA LEU A 803 -26.52 10.07 -3.47
C LEU A 803 -27.70 9.97 -4.47
N SER A 804 -28.47 11.04 -4.70
CA SER A 804 -29.76 10.89 -5.38
C SER A 804 -29.79 11.01 -6.90
N MET A 805 -28.73 11.50 -7.56
CA MET A 805 -28.83 11.83 -8.99
C MET A 805 -28.93 10.62 -9.93
N TYR A 806 -29.53 10.90 -11.09
CA TYR A 806 -29.58 10.07 -12.30
C TYR A 806 -29.01 10.89 -13.46
N SER A 807 -28.36 10.24 -14.43
CA SER A 807 -27.80 10.92 -15.61
C SER A 807 -27.54 9.94 -16.76
N THR A 808 -27.03 10.46 -17.88
CA THR A 808 -26.57 9.69 -19.05
C THR A 808 -25.09 9.97 -19.31
N ILE A 809 -24.40 9.12 -20.08
CA ILE A 809 -23.03 9.41 -20.53
C ILE A 809 -22.96 10.70 -21.36
N THR A 810 -24.03 11.07 -22.07
CA THR A 810 -24.10 12.30 -22.88
C THR A 810 -24.07 13.55 -21.99
N ASP A 811 -24.90 13.57 -20.95
CA ASP A 811 -24.98 14.69 -20.01
C ASP A 811 -23.72 14.77 -19.14
N LEU A 812 -23.22 13.65 -18.61
CA LEU A 812 -21.97 13.68 -17.82
C LEU A 812 -20.76 14.08 -18.65
N SER A 813 -20.70 13.72 -19.94
CA SER A 813 -19.64 14.22 -20.83
C SER A 813 -19.74 15.73 -21.03
N THR A 814 -20.96 16.27 -21.14
CA THR A 814 -21.21 17.72 -21.22
C THR A 814 -20.81 18.43 -19.92
N ALA A 815 -21.16 17.86 -18.76
CA ALA A 815 -20.74 18.35 -17.45
C ALA A 815 -19.20 18.33 -17.29
N GLY A 816 -18.54 17.22 -17.63
CA GLY A 816 -17.09 17.07 -17.58
C GLY A 816 -16.36 18.06 -18.49
N LYS A 817 -16.85 18.27 -19.72
CA LYS A 817 -16.35 19.33 -20.62
C LYS A 817 -16.53 20.73 -20.00
N ALA A 818 -17.67 21.01 -19.37
CA ALA A 818 -17.93 22.29 -18.72
C ALA A 818 -17.02 22.55 -17.50
N ILE A 819 -16.65 21.51 -16.74
CA ILE A 819 -15.64 21.58 -15.67
C ILE A 819 -14.26 21.87 -16.28
N LEU A 820 -13.81 21.04 -17.24
CA LEU A 820 -12.51 21.21 -17.91
C LEU A 820 -12.36 22.62 -18.53
N ASN A 821 -13.42 23.16 -19.13
CA ASN A 821 -13.45 24.47 -19.77
C ASN A 821 -13.76 25.66 -18.83
N SER A 822 -14.03 25.43 -17.53
CA SER A 822 -14.47 26.50 -16.61
C SER A 822 -15.73 27.26 -17.07
N THR A 823 -16.70 26.56 -17.66
CA THR A 823 -17.90 27.21 -18.23
C THR A 823 -18.78 27.91 -17.19
N LEU A 824 -18.82 27.42 -15.94
CA LEU A 824 -19.65 27.99 -14.86
C LEU A 824 -18.85 28.60 -13.70
N LEU A 825 -17.51 28.52 -13.72
CA LEU A 825 -16.64 28.98 -12.63
C LEU A 825 -15.42 29.71 -13.22
N PRO A 826 -14.93 30.81 -12.62
CA PRO A 826 -13.65 31.40 -12.99
C PRO A 826 -12.53 30.35 -13.03
N ARG A 827 -11.66 30.41 -14.05
CA ARG A 827 -10.55 29.44 -14.24
C ARG A 827 -9.70 29.26 -12.99
N THR A 828 -9.40 30.34 -12.29
CA THR A 828 -8.64 30.31 -11.02
C THR A 828 -9.33 29.53 -9.91
N GLN A 829 -10.66 29.55 -9.84
CA GLN A 829 -11.44 28.79 -8.85
C GLN A 829 -11.49 27.30 -9.23
N THR A 830 -11.74 26.97 -10.51
CA THR A 830 -11.66 25.57 -10.98
C THR A 830 -10.26 24.97 -10.81
N ASN A 831 -9.22 25.76 -11.05
CA ASN A 831 -7.84 25.35 -10.81
C ASN A 831 -7.55 25.03 -9.33
N ARG A 832 -8.25 25.65 -8.38
CA ARG A 832 -8.15 25.33 -6.93
C ARG A 832 -9.05 24.17 -6.53
N TRP A 833 -10.21 24.03 -7.17
CA TRP A 833 -11.12 22.88 -7.01
C TRP A 833 -10.44 21.56 -7.43
N LEU A 834 -9.67 21.60 -8.52
CA LEU A 834 -8.84 20.50 -9.00
C LEU A 834 -7.44 20.52 -8.35
N LYS A 835 -7.41 20.50 -7.01
CA LYS A 835 -6.19 20.26 -6.22
C LYS A 835 -6.43 19.25 -5.09
N PRO A 836 -5.41 18.46 -4.73
CA PRO A 836 -5.48 17.63 -3.54
C PRO A 836 -5.51 18.48 -2.27
N VAL A 837 -6.29 18.01 -1.30
CA VAL A 837 -6.43 18.50 0.08
C VAL A 837 -5.67 17.59 1.05
N SER A 838 -5.64 16.29 0.77
CA SER A 838 -4.90 15.29 1.55
C SER A 838 -4.39 14.16 0.65
N HIS A 839 -3.45 13.36 1.15
CA HIS A 839 -3.05 12.10 0.53
C HIS A 839 -3.75 10.92 1.22
N THR A 840 -3.85 9.79 0.53
CA THR A 840 -4.34 8.54 1.14
C THR A 840 -3.17 7.64 1.56
N SER A 841 -3.46 6.48 2.15
CA SER A 841 -2.44 5.45 2.43
C SER A 841 -1.86 4.78 1.17
N ASN A 842 -2.50 4.96 0.01
CA ASN A 842 -1.91 4.61 -1.29
C ASN A 842 -1.23 5.86 -1.88
N PRO A 843 0.09 5.87 -2.10
CA PRO A 843 0.81 7.05 -2.61
C PRO A 843 0.40 7.47 -4.04
N ALA A 844 -0.25 6.57 -4.80
CA ALA A 844 -0.84 6.91 -6.10
C ALA A 844 -2.16 7.67 -5.99
N ASN A 845 -2.83 7.67 -4.81
CA ASN A 845 -4.14 8.27 -4.60
C ASN A 845 -4.08 9.43 -3.59
N SER A 846 -4.53 10.60 -4.03
CA SER A 846 -4.81 11.76 -3.19
C SER A 846 -6.32 12.07 -3.17
N LEU A 847 -6.76 12.98 -2.31
CA LEU A 847 -8.16 13.38 -2.17
C LEU A 847 -8.29 14.90 -2.26
N GLY A 848 -9.22 15.39 -3.06
CA GLY A 848 -9.62 16.80 -3.24
C GLY A 848 -11.07 17.05 -2.78
N TYR A 849 -11.79 17.91 -3.49
CA TYR A 849 -13.18 18.29 -3.15
C TYR A 849 -14.23 17.79 -4.18
N PRO A 850 -14.76 16.57 -4.15
CA PRO A 850 -14.36 15.39 -3.38
C PRO A 850 -13.50 14.43 -4.21
N TRP A 851 -12.84 14.93 -5.27
CA TRP A 851 -12.08 14.15 -6.27
C TRP A 851 -11.09 13.16 -5.65
N ILE A 852 -11.09 11.92 -6.10
CA ILE A 852 -9.98 10.99 -5.87
C ILE A 852 -8.97 11.28 -6.98
N VAL A 853 -7.77 11.74 -6.65
CA VAL A 853 -6.75 12.10 -7.64
C VAL A 853 -5.77 10.94 -7.75
N TYR A 854 -5.86 10.20 -8.85
CA TYR A 854 -4.96 9.09 -9.19
C TYR A 854 -3.81 9.61 -10.05
N SER A 855 -2.58 9.54 -9.54
CA SER A 855 -1.36 9.88 -10.29
C SER A 855 -0.92 8.66 -11.11
N SER A 856 -1.13 8.71 -12.43
CA SER A 856 -0.69 7.70 -13.40
C SER A 856 0.62 8.10 -14.09
N GLY A 857 1.24 7.18 -14.84
CA GLY A 857 2.54 7.38 -15.51
C GLY A 857 3.68 6.56 -14.90
N ASP A 858 4.81 6.55 -15.60
CA ASP A 858 6.02 5.81 -15.27
C ASP A 858 7.23 6.77 -15.36
N TYR A 859 7.50 7.50 -14.29
CA TYR A 859 8.63 8.44 -14.21
C TYR A 859 9.94 7.68 -13.90
N PRO A 860 11.09 8.02 -14.53
CA PRO A 860 11.32 9.14 -15.43
C PRO A 860 10.95 8.89 -16.90
N SER A 861 10.64 7.65 -17.28
CA SER A 861 10.37 7.23 -18.68
C SER A 861 9.29 8.07 -19.38
N THR A 862 8.28 8.52 -18.62
CA THR A 862 7.11 9.26 -19.08
C THR A 862 6.68 10.31 -18.04
N SER A 863 5.80 11.23 -18.46
CA SER A 863 5.22 12.22 -17.52
C SER A 863 4.28 11.54 -16.53
N MET A 864 4.36 11.91 -15.25
CA MET A 864 3.26 11.67 -14.30
C MET A 864 2.05 12.53 -14.72
N VAL A 865 0.85 11.95 -14.67
CA VAL A 865 -0.41 12.58 -15.08
C VAL A 865 -1.47 12.34 -14.01
N ASP A 866 -2.01 13.43 -13.45
CA ASP A 866 -3.07 13.36 -12.46
C ASP A 866 -4.45 13.19 -13.12
N ILE A 867 -5.11 12.07 -12.83
CA ILE A 867 -6.47 11.76 -13.24
C ILE A 867 -7.40 12.02 -12.06
N TYR A 868 -8.28 13.01 -12.20
CA TYR A 868 -9.24 13.42 -11.19
C TYR A 868 -10.49 12.56 -11.34
N THR A 869 -10.54 11.48 -10.58
CA THR A 869 -11.60 10.47 -10.64
C THR A 869 -12.63 10.65 -9.54
N TYR A 870 -13.78 10.02 -9.76
CA TYR A 870 -14.70 9.69 -8.68
C TYR A 870 -15.48 8.44 -9.06
N TYR A 871 -15.51 7.47 -8.14
CA TYR A 871 -16.27 6.23 -8.27
C TYR A 871 -17.40 6.20 -7.25
N SER A 872 -18.55 5.65 -7.62
CA SER A 872 -19.60 5.35 -6.67
C SER A 872 -20.47 4.18 -7.10
N SER A 873 -20.85 3.36 -6.12
CA SER A 873 -21.82 2.27 -6.23
C SER A 873 -23.02 2.53 -5.31
N ILE A 874 -24.23 2.23 -5.80
CA ILE A 874 -25.47 2.32 -5.02
C ILE A 874 -26.55 1.38 -5.55
N GLY A 875 -27.07 0.51 -4.68
CA GLY A 875 -28.04 -0.53 -5.07
C GLY A 875 -27.44 -1.49 -6.09
N GLN A 876 -28.02 -1.51 -7.30
CA GLN A 876 -27.53 -2.31 -8.44
C GLN A 876 -26.78 -1.48 -9.50
N TYR A 877 -26.36 -0.26 -9.17
CA TYR A 877 -25.70 0.66 -10.09
C TYR A 877 -24.29 1.02 -9.63
N SER A 878 -23.40 1.21 -10.61
CA SER A 878 -22.09 1.82 -10.39
C SER A 878 -21.82 2.88 -11.45
N SER A 879 -21.02 3.87 -11.08
CA SER A 879 -20.68 4.98 -11.95
C SER A 879 -19.28 5.49 -11.66
N TYR A 880 -18.62 5.96 -12.71
CA TYR A 880 -17.24 6.44 -12.69
C TYR A 880 -17.14 7.66 -13.61
N ILE A 881 -16.47 8.72 -13.15
CA ILE A 881 -15.97 9.82 -14.01
C ILE A 881 -14.47 9.98 -13.78
N GLY A 882 -13.74 10.35 -14.83
CA GLY A 882 -12.35 10.78 -14.74
C GLY A 882 -12.10 12.00 -15.60
N LEU A 883 -11.36 12.99 -15.07
CA LEU A 883 -10.89 14.16 -15.80
C LEU A 883 -9.36 14.15 -15.84
N VAL A 884 -8.78 14.50 -16.99
CA VAL A 884 -7.34 14.63 -17.22
C VAL A 884 -7.07 16.06 -17.69
N PRO A 885 -6.94 17.04 -16.78
CA PRO A 885 -6.85 18.47 -17.13
C PRO A 885 -5.67 18.78 -18.05
N ASP A 886 -4.53 18.10 -17.85
CA ASP A 886 -3.32 18.33 -18.64
C ASP A 886 -3.47 18.02 -20.13
N TYR A 887 -4.39 17.11 -20.46
CA TYR A 887 -4.74 16.76 -21.85
C TYR A 887 -6.13 17.24 -22.27
N ASN A 888 -6.87 17.95 -21.42
CA ASN A 888 -8.24 18.42 -21.71
C ASN A 888 -9.16 17.28 -22.19
N VAL A 889 -9.03 16.10 -21.60
CA VAL A 889 -9.81 14.90 -21.88
C VAL A 889 -10.46 14.40 -20.59
N GLY A 890 -11.58 13.69 -20.69
CA GLY A 890 -12.13 12.91 -19.60
C GLY A 890 -12.93 11.71 -20.11
N PHE A 891 -13.38 10.88 -19.19
CA PHE A 891 -14.19 9.70 -19.47
C PHE A 891 -15.33 9.54 -18.47
N THR A 892 -16.38 8.82 -18.87
CA THR A 892 -17.39 8.28 -17.95
C THR A 892 -17.65 6.81 -18.20
N VAL A 893 -17.96 6.07 -17.13
CA VAL A 893 -18.48 4.71 -17.17
C VAL A 893 -19.74 4.67 -16.31
N LEU A 894 -20.87 4.23 -16.88
CA LEU A 894 -22.14 4.05 -16.19
C LEU A 894 -22.60 2.61 -16.36
N ALA A 895 -22.90 1.92 -15.25
CA ALA A 895 -23.23 0.50 -15.27
C ALA A 895 -24.42 0.16 -14.35
N ALA A 896 -25.13 -0.91 -14.71
CA ALA A 896 -26.13 -1.54 -13.86
C ALA A 896 -26.06 -3.06 -14.00
N ASP A 897 -26.17 -3.77 -12.88
CA ASP A 897 -26.01 -5.22 -12.80
C ASP A 897 -27.24 -5.89 -12.20
N SER A 898 -27.63 -7.07 -12.70
CA SER A 898 -28.84 -7.76 -12.24
C SER A 898 -28.74 -8.38 -10.84
N VAL A 899 -27.53 -8.45 -10.25
CA VAL A 899 -27.23 -9.03 -8.94
C VAL A 899 -26.85 -7.93 -7.95
N SER A 900 -25.73 -7.23 -8.17
CA SER A 900 -25.13 -6.28 -7.22
C SER A 900 -24.30 -5.22 -7.94
N ALA A 901 -24.23 -3.99 -7.42
CA ALA A 901 -23.45 -2.91 -8.04
C ALA A 901 -22.04 -3.37 -8.49
N PRO A 902 -21.68 -3.23 -9.78
CA PRO A 902 -20.47 -3.82 -10.33
C PRO A 902 -19.21 -3.02 -9.98
N ASP A 903 -18.06 -3.70 -9.90
CA ASP A 903 -16.77 -3.00 -9.88
C ASP A 903 -16.45 -2.47 -11.29
N LEU A 904 -15.95 -1.23 -11.34
CA LEU A 904 -15.59 -0.52 -12.56
C LEU A 904 -14.07 -0.28 -12.70
N ASN A 905 -13.25 -0.74 -11.75
CA ASN A 905 -11.79 -0.63 -11.81
C ASN A 905 -11.23 -1.16 -13.14
N ALA A 906 -11.59 -2.40 -13.53
CA ALA A 906 -11.18 -3.00 -14.80
C ALA A 906 -11.51 -2.13 -16.02
N HIS A 907 -12.65 -1.42 -16.01
CA HIS A 907 -13.05 -0.54 -17.11
C HIS A 907 -12.22 0.76 -17.13
N ALA A 908 -11.91 1.32 -15.96
CA ALA A 908 -11.07 2.51 -15.83
C ALA A 908 -9.61 2.20 -16.21
N ASP A 909 -9.08 1.05 -15.81
CA ASP A 909 -7.71 0.62 -16.10
C ASP A 909 -7.51 0.37 -17.60
N ILE A 910 -8.46 -0.32 -18.27
CA ILE A 910 -8.48 -0.50 -19.73
C ILE A 910 -8.47 0.86 -20.47
N ILE A 911 -9.24 1.85 -19.99
CA ILE A 911 -9.23 3.21 -20.56
C ILE A 911 -7.87 3.87 -20.34
N GLY A 912 -7.31 3.77 -19.14
CA GLY A 912 -5.98 4.31 -18.80
C GLY A 912 -4.89 3.78 -19.72
N ASP A 913 -4.72 2.45 -19.75
CA ASP A 913 -3.65 1.77 -20.48
C ASP A 913 -3.71 2.01 -21.99
N VAL A 914 -4.91 2.09 -22.58
CA VAL A 914 -5.05 2.25 -24.04
C VAL A 914 -5.04 3.72 -24.47
N ILE A 915 -5.70 4.61 -23.71
CA ILE A 915 -5.94 6.00 -24.16
C ILE A 915 -4.85 6.94 -23.65
N LEU A 916 -4.34 6.80 -22.42
CA LEU A 916 -3.35 7.73 -21.89
C LEU A 916 -2.07 7.77 -22.76
N PRO A 917 -1.45 6.63 -23.16
CA PRO A 917 -0.28 6.66 -24.03
C PRO A 917 -0.57 7.25 -25.41
N ALA A 918 -1.79 7.05 -25.94
CA ALA A 918 -2.21 7.62 -27.22
C ALA A 918 -2.34 9.15 -27.17
N LEU A 919 -2.84 9.70 -26.06
CA LEU A 919 -2.90 11.14 -25.82
C LEU A 919 -1.49 11.74 -25.68
N MET A 920 -0.63 11.11 -24.87
CA MET A 920 0.77 11.52 -24.68
C MET A 920 1.51 11.59 -26.02
N LYS A 921 1.45 10.50 -26.81
CA LYS A 921 2.07 10.43 -28.13
C LYS A 921 1.52 11.47 -29.12
N THR A 922 0.22 11.75 -29.04
CA THR A 922 -0.43 12.80 -29.86
C THR A 922 0.07 14.19 -29.47
N ALA A 923 0.18 14.47 -28.17
CA ALA A 923 0.67 15.76 -27.65
C ALA A 923 2.13 16.00 -28.05
N VAL A 924 3.03 15.03 -27.83
CA VAL A 924 4.44 15.07 -28.26
C VAL A 924 4.56 15.34 -29.75
N THR A 925 3.85 14.57 -30.58
CA THR A 925 3.90 14.67 -32.05
C THR A 925 3.45 16.05 -32.54
N GLN A 926 2.35 16.58 -31.99
CA GLN A 926 1.84 17.90 -32.39
C GLN A 926 2.68 19.05 -31.83
N ALA A 927 3.25 18.93 -30.62
CA ALA A 927 4.18 19.90 -30.08
C ALA A 927 5.44 20.01 -30.98
N GLY A 928 6.00 18.88 -31.40
CA GLY A 928 7.11 18.83 -32.36
C GLY A 928 6.77 19.50 -33.70
N ALA A 929 5.60 19.20 -34.27
CA ALA A 929 5.17 19.81 -35.53
C ALA A 929 4.90 21.32 -35.42
N ARG A 930 4.25 21.78 -34.34
CA ARG A 930 3.83 23.17 -34.16
C ARG A 930 4.95 24.08 -33.69
N PHE A 931 5.80 23.64 -32.76
CA PHE A 931 6.80 24.45 -32.07
C PHE A 931 8.25 24.02 -32.35
N GLY A 932 8.48 22.79 -32.80
CA GLY A 932 9.83 22.29 -33.10
C GLY A 932 10.46 22.94 -34.34
N GLY A 933 11.79 23.00 -34.36
CA GLY A 933 12.58 23.52 -35.48
C GLY A 933 13.61 24.57 -35.08
N GLN A 934 14.29 25.13 -36.09
CA GLN A 934 15.30 26.17 -35.93
C GLN A 934 14.67 27.56 -35.99
N TYR A 935 15.01 28.42 -35.04
CA TYR A 935 14.62 29.83 -34.98
C TYR A 935 15.87 30.70 -35.07
N THR A 936 15.86 31.74 -35.91
CA THR A 936 17.02 32.60 -36.18
C THR A 936 16.63 34.09 -36.15
N ALA A 937 17.52 34.94 -35.66
CA ALA A 937 17.33 36.39 -35.70
C ALA A 937 17.31 36.92 -37.14
N ALA A 938 16.78 38.14 -37.31
CA ALA A 938 16.89 38.88 -38.56
C ALA A 938 18.36 39.23 -38.89
N SER A 939 18.63 39.51 -40.16
CA SER A 939 19.98 39.78 -40.69
C SER A 939 20.75 40.82 -39.88
N GLY A 940 21.91 40.42 -39.34
CA GLY A 940 22.82 41.28 -38.56
C GLY A 940 23.12 40.76 -37.16
N LEU A 941 22.24 39.91 -36.58
CA LEU A 941 22.44 39.28 -35.27
C LEU A 941 22.67 37.77 -35.42
N ASN A 942 23.82 37.29 -34.94
CA ASN A 942 24.12 35.85 -34.91
C ASN A 942 23.48 35.17 -33.68
N SER A 943 22.15 35.16 -33.63
CA SER A 943 21.37 34.50 -32.57
C SER A 943 20.43 33.46 -33.15
N SER A 944 20.36 32.28 -32.53
CA SER A 944 19.46 31.20 -32.94
C SER A 944 19.18 30.22 -31.81
N ILE A 945 18.01 29.57 -31.85
CA ILE A 945 17.73 28.39 -31.03
C ILE A 945 17.21 27.23 -31.88
N THR A 946 17.38 26.00 -31.41
CA THR A 946 16.69 24.81 -31.96
C THR A 946 15.80 24.23 -30.88
N VAL A 947 14.50 24.13 -31.15
CA VAL A 947 13.50 23.52 -30.27
C VAL A 947 13.16 22.12 -30.79
N SER A 948 13.15 21.15 -29.88
CA SER A 948 12.93 19.73 -30.16
C SER A 948 11.96 19.10 -29.15
N VAL A 949 11.52 17.87 -29.41
CA VAL A 949 10.68 17.07 -28.49
C VAL A 949 11.24 15.66 -28.38
N ASP A 950 11.00 15.03 -27.24
CA ASP A 950 11.31 13.64 -26.91
C ASP A 950 10.14 13.02 -26.11
N GLU A 951 10.34 11.82 -25.54
CA GLU A 951 9.32 11.10 -24.76
C GLU A 951 9.16 11.65 -23.33
N LEU A 952 10.15 12.45 -22.88
CA LEU A 952 10.23 13.06 -21.56
C LEU A 952 9.35 14.34 -21.48
N PRO A 953 8.93 14.78 -20.28
CA PRO A 953 8.06 15.95 -20.11
C PRO A 953 8.67 17.24 -20.71
N GLY A 954 7.86 18.10 -21.34
CA GLY A 954 8.31 19.37 -21.89
C GLY A 954 8.98 19.26 -23.27
N MET A 955 8.96 20.35 -24.04
CA MET A 955 9.82 20.47 -25.22
C MET A 955 11.24 20.84 -24.74
N PHE A 956 12.30 20.61 -25.51
CA PHE A 956 13.66 21.00 -25.08
C PHE A 956 14.39 21.88 -26.10
N VAL A 957 15.29 22.73 -25.59
CA VAL A 957 16.21 23.53 -26.42
C VAL A 957 17.51 22.75 -26.64
N ASP A 958 17.73 22.28 -27.86
CA ASP A 958 18.95 21.57 -28.28
C ASP A 958 20.13 22.56 -28.35
N LYS A 959 20.02 23.58 -29.20
CA LYS A 959 21.04 24.60 -29.42
C LYS A 959 20.52 25.96 -29.00
N PHE A 960 21.39 26.76 -28.38
CA PHE A 960 21.08 28.14 -28.00
C PHE A 960 22.32 29.02 -28.23
N VAL A 961 22.29 29.82 -29.29
CA VAL A 961 23.30 30.82 -29.62
C VAL A 961 22.71 32.22 -29.43
N SER A 962 23.39 33.08 -28.69
CA SER A 962 23.07 34.49 -28.55
C SER A 962 24.28 35.33 -28.96
N THR A 963 24.11 36.24 -29.92
CA THR A 963 25.16 37.17 -30.37
C THR A 963 26.50 36.51 -30.76
N GLY A 964 26.46 35.29 -31.29
CA GLY A 964 27.63 34.48 -31.64
C GLY A 964 28.23 33.66 -30.49
N THR A 965 27.70 33.78 -29.28
CA THR A 965 28.10 33.02 -28.09
C THR A 965 27.17 31.82 -27.90
N ASP A 966 27.72 30.66 -27.56
CA ASP A 966 26.96 29.50 -27.09
C ASP A 966 26.40 29.78 -25.69
N PHE A 967 25.12 30.16 -25.65
CA PHE A 967 24.46 30.62 -24.44
C PHE A 967 24.11 29.47 -23.49
N ARG A 968 24.15 28.21 -23.96
CA ARG A 968 24.05 27.03 -23.10
C ARG A 968 25.16 27.01 -22.05
N LYS A 969 26.39 27.40 -22.42
CA LYS A 969 27.52 27.50 -21.48
C LYS A 969 27.30 28.55 -20.41
N THR A 970 26.67 29.67 -20.77
CA THR A 970 26.31 30.73 -19.82
C THR A 970 25.24 30.26 -18.85
N LEU A 971 24.18 29.58 -19.33
CA LEU A 971 23.14 29.02 -18.47
C LEU A 971 23.66 27.90 -17.56
N ALA A 972 24.51 27.01 -18.08
CA ALA A 972 25.17 25.96 -17.31
C ALA A 972 25.96 26.55 -16.13
N SER A 973 26.84 27.51 -16.43
CA SER A 973 27.62 28.22 -15.40
C SER A 973 26.78 29.02 -14.39
N LEU A 974 25.55 29.43 -14.73
CA LEU A 974 24.65 30.15 -13.81
C LEU A 974 23.98 29.22 -12.79
N ILE A 975 23.76 27.95 -13.13
CA ILE A 975 23.15 26.96 -12.24
C ILE A 975 24.14 25.95 -11.65
N GLY A 976 25.43 26.02 -12.00
CA GLY A 976 26.49 25.17 -11.41
C GLY A 976 26.87 23.93 -12.23
N VAL A 977 26.29 23.75 -13.41
CA VAL A 977 26.54 22.62 -14.33
C VAL A 977 27.96 22.72 -14.90
N GLU A 978 28.80 21.70 -14.64
CA GLU A 978 30.20 21.67 -15.11
C GLU A 978 30.31 21.40 -16.62
N ASP A 979 29.44 20.54 -17.19
CA ASP A 979 29.40 20.22 -18.62
C ASP A 979 28.20 20.88 -19.32
N PRO A 980 28.40 21.90 -20.18
CA PRO A 980 27.31 22.52 -20.94
C PRO A 980 26.55 21.61 -21.91
N ALA A 981 27.09 20.44 -22.26
CA ALA A 981 26.35 19.41 -23.01
C ALA A 981 25.32 18.68 -22.13
N ALA A 982 25.61 18.55 -20.83
CA ALA A 982 24.74 17.97 -19.83
C ALA A 982 23.51 18.84 -19.54
N LEU A 983 23.61 20.17 -19.63
CA LEU A 983 22.48 21.08 -19.37
C LEU A 983 21.18 20.67 -20.13
N SER A 984 20.16 20.30 -19.38
CA SER A 984 18.76 20.25 -19.83
C SER A 984 18.15 21.65 -19.80
N ILE A 985 17.39 22.00 -20.84
CA ILE A 985 16.63 23.24 -20.95
C ILE A 985 15.23 22.84 -21.44
N ARG A 986 14.30 22.57 -20.52
CA ARG A 986 12.95 22.07 -20.84
C ARG A 986 11.90 23.17 -20.74
N LEU A 987 11.17 23.38 -21.82
CA LEU A 987 10.13 24.39 -22.00
C LEU A 987 8.75 23.81 -21.63
N TYR A 988 8.17 24.32 -20.55
CA TYR A 988 6.83 23.97 -20.09
C TYR A 988 5.84 25.12 -20.37
N PRO A 989 4.63 24.84 -20.91
CA PRO A 989 3.62 25.85 -21.16
C PRO A 989 3.07 26.44 -19.85
N THR A 990 2.95 27.77 -19.78
CA THR A 990 2.37 28.45 -18.60
C THR A 990 0.85 28.51 -18.59
N GLY A 991 0.20 28.18 -19.71
CA GLY A 991 -1.21 28.46 -19.94
C GLY A 991 -1.54 29.94 -20.21
N LEU A 992 -0.56 30.85 -20.13
CA LEU A 992 -0.76 32.26 -20.50
C LEU A 992 -0.70 32.42 -22.02
N VAL A 993 -1.81 32.91 -22.58
CA VAL A 993 -2.00 33.12 -24.02
C VAL A 993 -2.61 34.51 -24.25
N SER A 994 -2.15 35.24 -25.27
CA SER A 994 -2.80 36.47 -25.74
C SER A 994 -3.03 36.41 -27.25
N GLU A 995 -4.24 36.69 -27.71
CA GLU A 995 -4.56 36.77 -29.14
C GLU A 995 -3.85 37.96 -29.82
N THR A 996 -3.52 37.81 -31.11
CA THR A 996 -2.97 38.88 -31.93
C THR A 996 -4.01 39.43 -32.90
N ALA A 997 -3.88 40.70 -33.29
CA ALA A 997 -4.79 41.35 -34.24
C ALA A 997 -4.83 40.68 -35.64
N SER A 998 -3.88 39.79 -35.95
CA SER A 998 -3.83 38.98 -37.17
C SER A 998 -4.55 37.63 -37.06
N GLY A 999 -5.23 37.35 -35.93
CA GLY A 999 -5.90 36.07 -35.68
C GLY A 999 -4.97 34.94 -35.23
N GLY A 1000 -3.73 35.26 -34.87
CA GLY A 1000 -2.79 34.34 -34.22
C GLY A 1000 -2.81 34.50 -32.69
N SER A 1001 -1.79 33.97 -32.03
CA SER A 1001 -1.62 34.12 -30.58
C SER A 1001 -0.14 34.23 -30.16
N ARG A 1002 0.10 34.74 -28.95
CA ARG A 1002 1.39 34.64 -28.24
C ARG A 1002 1.20 33.66 -27.09
N VAL A 1003 2.05 32.64 -27.00
CA VAL A 1003 1.97 31.56 -26.00
C VAL A 1003 3.24 31.56 -25.15
N SER A 1004 3.08 31.65 -23.83
CA SER A 1004 4.19 31.77 -22.88
C SER A 1004 4.62 30.42 -22.29
N PHE A 1005 5.92 30.18 -22.25
CA PHE A 1005 6.59 29.00 -21.71
C PHE A 1005 7.68 29.42 -20.70
N ARG A 1006 7.95 28.56 -19.71
CA ARG A 1006 9.12 28.67 -18.83
C ARG A 1006 10.14 27.59 -19.15
N ALA A 1007 11.41 27.95 -19.18
CA ALA A 1007 12.51 27.01 -19.22
C ALA A 1007 12.86 26.55 -17.80
N VAL A 1008 12.78 25.25 -17.54
CA VAL A 1008 13.40 24.61 -16.39
C VAL A 1008 14.81 24.20 -16.80
N LEU A 1009 15.79 24.60 -15.99
CA LEU A 1009 17.21 24.32 -16.19
C LEU A 1009 17.64 23.24 -15.19
N GLN A 1010 18.24 22.15 -15.67
CA GLN A 1010 18.68 21.00 -14.86
C GLN A 1010 19.97 20.43 -15.47
N ASP A 1011 20.83 19.78 -14.69
CA ASP A 1011 21.99 19.07 -15.21
C ASP A 1011 21.65 17.59 -15.51
N LYS A 1012 21.86 17.09 -16.73
CA LYS A 1012 21.66 15.64 -17.02
C LYS A 1012 22.77 14.75 -16.43
N ASN A 1013 23.88 15.33 -16.01
CA ASN A 1013 25.08 14.63 -15.52
C ASN A 1013 25.34 14.85 -14.02
N GLU A 1014 24.74 15.86 -13.37
CA GLU A 1014 24.36 15.65 -11.97
C GLU A 1014 23.41 14.43 -11.96
N LEU A 1015 23.25 13.81 -10.79
CA LEU A 1015 22.02 13.09 -10.51
C LEU A 1015 20.87 14.09 -10.24
N ALA A 1016 20.66 15.04 -11.17
CA ALA A 1016 19.59 16.03 -11.06
C ALA A 1016 18.26 15.33 -11.11
N ASP A 1017 17.41 15.62 -10.12
CA ASP A 1017 16.03 15.15 -10.08
C ASP A 1017 15.89 13.63 -10.30
N ALA A 1018 16.97 12.93 -9.97
CA ALA A 1018 17.04 11.51 -9.68
C ALA A 1018 16.63 11.32 -8.21
N ASP A 1019 15.38 11.68 -7.89
CA ASP A 1019 14.65 11.53 -6.62
C ASP A 1019 14.58 12.73 -5.66
N THR A 1020 14.70 13.92 -6.25
CA THR A 1020 14.48 15.29 -5.73
C THR A 1020 13.37 15.50 -4.66
N PRO A 1021 13.49 15.29 -3.31
CA PRO A 1021 12.36 15.53 -2.40
C PRO A 1021 12.05 17.02 -2.23
N THR A 1022 13.01 17.82 -2.67
CA THR A 1022 12.92 19.24 -2.90
C THR A 1022 13.03 19.45 -4.40
N CYS A 1023 11.92 19.44 -5.13
CA CYS A 1023 11.89 19.92 -6.52
C CYS A 1023 12.30 21.41 -6.62
N VAL A 1024 13.56 21.75 -6.33
CA VAL A 1024 14.11 23.10 -6.29
C VAL A 1024 14.00 23.80 -7.63
N SER A 1025 13.87 23.04 -8.71
CA SER A 1025 13.63 23.55 -10.05
C SER A 1025 12.29 24.32 -10.17
N TRP A 1026 11.29 24.16 -9.27
CA TRP A 1026 10.17 25.13 -9.18
C TRP A 1026 10.50 26.42 -8.44
N MET A 1027 11.45 26.39 -7.51
CA MET A 1027 11.94 27.58 -6.80
C MET A 1027 12.86 28.44 -7.69
N ASP A 1028 13.46 27.83 -8.71
CA ASP A 1028 14.38 28.47 -9.65
C ASP A 1028 13.70 29.08 -10.90
N VAL A 1029 12.41 28.80 -11.13
CA VAL A 1029 11.62 29.51 -12.16
C VAL A 1029 11.53 31.00 -11.80
N ASP A 1030 11.77 31.88 -12.77
CA ASP A 1030 11.85 33.35 -12.60
C ASP A 1030 13.06 33.87 -11.81
N LYS A 1031 13.94 33.00 -11.27
CA LYS A 1031 15.10 33.39 -10.45
C LYS A 1031 16.14 34.21 -11.22
N PHE A 1032 16.50 33.75 -12.42
CA PHE A 1032 17.58 34.35 -13.20
C PHE A 1032 17.07 35.44 -14.14
N LYS A 1033 17.40 36.71 -13.84
CA LYS A 1033 16.96 37.87 -14.62
C LYS A 1033 18.12 38.69 -15.14
N TYR A 1034 18.00 39.15 -16.38
CA TYR A 1034 18.89 40.15 -16.98
C TYR A 1034 18.07 41.41 -17.30
N GLN A 1035 18.57 42.59 -16.87
CA GLN A 1035 17.86 43.87 -16.97
C GLN A 1035 16.39 43.83 -16.45
N GLY A 1036 16.15 43.03 -15.40
CA GLY A 1036 14.82 42.85 -14.79
C GLY A 1036 13.89 41.88 -15.52
N ARG A 1037 14.31 41.26 -16.64
CA ARG A 1037 13.55 40.28 -17.41
C ARG A 1037 14.08 38.87 -17.24
N ALA A 1038 13.18 37.91 -17.15
CA ALA A 1038 13.46 36.49 -16.94
C ALA A 1038 14.22 35.86 -18.13
N LEU A 1039 15.35 35.22 -17.85
CA LEU A 1039 16.13 34.45 -18.84
C LEU A 1039 15.45 33.14 -19.23
N ASP A 1040 14.55 32.63 -18.38
CA ASP A 1040 13.76 31.42 -18.59
C ASP A 1040 12.41 31.67 -19.29
N LEU A 1041 12.06 32.91 -19.66
CA LEU A 1041 10.77 33.23 -20.30
C LEU A 1041 10.87 33.22 -21.83
N PHE A 1042 10.18 32.25 -22.44
CA PHE A 1042 10.05 32.07 -23.89
C PHE A 1042 8.60 32.34 -24.32
N VAL A 1043 8.39 33.29 -25.22
CA VAL A 1043 7.05 33.64 -25.74
C VAL A 1043 7.01 33.35 -27.24
N PHE A 1044 6.33 32.27 -27.63
CA PHE A 1044 6.17 31.90 -29.03
C PHE A 1044 5.07 32.73 -29.68
N GLU A 1045 5.35 33.26 -30.87
CA GLU A 1045 4.33 33.83 -31.75
C GLU A 1045 3.81 32.72 -32.66
N VAL A 1046 2.48 32.54 -32.67
CA VAL A 1046 1.77 31.41 -33.27
C VAL A 1046 0.76 31.95 -34.28
N ASP A 1047 0.72 31.36 -35.48
CA ASP A 1047 -0.23 31.72 -36.53
C ASP A 1047 -1.66 31.21 -36.26
N ALA A 1048 -2.61 31.61 -37.10
CA ALA A 1048 -4.00 31.16 -37.02
C ALA A 1048 -4.18 29.64 -37.26
N GLY A 1049 -3.17 28.94 -37.79
CA GLY A 1049 -3.12 27.48 -37.93
C GLY A 1049 -2.54 26.77 -36.70
N GLY A 1050 -2.15 27.50 -35.66
CA GLY A 1050 -1.54 26.94 -34.45
C GLY A 1050 -0.05 26.62 -34.59
N ASN A 1051 0.63 27.09 -35.64
CA ASN A 1051 2.06 26.87 -35.83
C ASN A 1051 2.87 28.05 -35.28
N ALA A 1052 3.93 27.76 -34.53
CA ALA A 1052 4.88 28.79 -34.17
C ALA A 1052 5.56 29.34 -35.44
N VAL A 1053 5.60 30.66 -35.55
CA VAL A 1053 6.27 31.42 -36.62
C VAL A 1053 7.47 32.21 -36.08
N GLY A 1054 7.53 32.43 -34.77
CA GLY A 1054 8.66 33.07 -34.10
C GLY A 1054 8.67 32.81 -32.59
N VAL A 1055 9.73 33.26 -31.93
CA VAL A 1055 9.89 33.19 -30.47
C VAL A 1055 10.64 34.41 -29.95
N GLU A 1056 10.12 34.99 -28.87
CA GLU A 1056 10.73 36.07 -28.10
C GLU A 1056 11.34 35.49 -26.82
N ILE A 1057 12.62 35.77 -26.59
CA ILE A 1057 13.36 35.37 -25.37
C ILE A 1057 13.52 36.62 -24.52
N SER A 1058 12.66 36.78 -23.51
CA SER A 1058 12.43 38.07 -22.85
C SER A 1058 13.67 38.65 -22.19
N GLY A 1059 14.41 37.82 -21.44
CA GLY A 1059 15.65 38.20 -20.76
C GLY A 1059 16.83 38.56 -21.67
N LEU A 1060 16.76 38.28 -22.97
CA LEU A 1060 17.79 38.65 -23.96
C LEU A 1060 17.34 39.72 -24.96
N GLU A 1061 16.09 40.19 -24.84
CA GLU A 1061 15.42 41.05 -25.84
C GLU A 1061 15.44 40.48 -27.28
N LEU A 1062 15.67 39.17 -27.44
CA LEU A 1062 15.80 38.54 -28.75
C LEU A 1062 14.43 38.15 -29.31
N ARG A 1063 14.18 38.50 -30.57
CA ARG A 1063 13.11 37.91 -31.39
C ARG A 1063 13.72 37.11 -32.53
N LEU A 1064 13.32 35.85 -32.62
CA LEU A 1064 13.83 34.88 -33.58
C LEU A 1064 12.65 34.38 -34.44
N ASN A 1065 12.81 34.39 -35.76
CA ASN A 1065 11.80 33.85 -36.69
C ASN A 1065 12.07 32.37 -36.92
N ARG A 1066 11.02 31.54 -37.02
CA ARG A 1066 11.15 30.14 -37.40
C ARG A 1066 11.64 30.06 -38.85
N LYS A 1067 12.68 29.28 -39.06
CA LYS A 1067 13.22 29.01 -40.38
C LYS A 1067 12.22 28.14 -41.16
N LYS A 1068 11.88 28.58 -42.38
CA LYS A 1068 11.02 27.84 -43.31
C LYS A 1068 11.74 26.63 -43.90
#